data_AF-A0A954Q4C8-F1
#
_entry.id   AF-A0A954Q4C8-F1
#
_cell.length_a   1.000
_cell.length_b   1.000
_cell.length_c   1.000
_cell.angle_alpha   90.00
_cell.angle_beta   90.00
_cell.angle_gamma   90.00
#
_symmetry.space_group_name_H-M   'P 1'
#
loop_
_entity.id
_entity.type
_entity.pdbx_description
1 polymer ?
#
loop_
_entity_poly.entity_id
_entity_poly.type
_entity_poly.pdbx_seq_one_letter_code
_entity_poly.pdbx_strand_id
1 'polypeptide(L)'
;MRKQELSAFSMIVAAFSLGTLATIGLSGCKPPTAVPRAAATNTSGSNATGSNTTVSGLVEWSSNTTTGSSNTTLTGNTTLASETPVAEVPMPIQPAVAATPEVKPEAEPEVKPETKPEVAEGTSEVKATVKAADEPEAKVAAKPAADASKSNTSTLVVTEVSNPADVLASGKDWPQWGGTRLKNNVSGVTGLPRDWNIGKFDRRTGEWDKTNALNIAWYADLGSQTYGNPVVAGGRVFVGTNNGAGHLKRYPAEVDLGCLLAFSEQDGKFLWQHSSEKLITGRVHDWPLQGICCAPLVEGDRLWFVTSRGEVRCLDVEGFHDGEDDGPVKGESARVADLVLATEGGKAALVALADGKLSDSVLEALQAAGEEAAGDVKIEVAKEGTVWSAIGNFGGVDRTLSIKKIGPKLSIFKALGVSDKRDADVVWVFNMMEELGTSQHNMCSCSVTTYGDFLFVNTSNGLDESHLNLPAPDAPTFLCMNKNTGEVLWKDSSPGSNILHGQWSSPAVAELGGVAQVLFCGGDGWLYSFKANGGVDGKGEMLWKFDCNPKESKWVIGGEGTRNNLIATPVIYNDLVYIAVGQDPEHGEGEGHFWCIDPTKRGNVSPQLAMKVDGDSRSEIPHKRIQAVEPEKGEIAVDNPNSAVVWHYSLSDNNEDGEIDFEEEMHRTIGTCAIKDDVIYVADFSGLLHCLDARGENGQAKVHFTYDMFAQSWGSPLISDGHVYVGDEDGDVAIFEFGSQYNEPVKEINMGSSVYSTPIAANGRIYVSTKDKLFAIEKQEK
;
A
#
# COMPACT_ATOMS: atom_id res chain seq x y z
N MET A 1 37.66 -31.71 -13.19
CA MET A 1 38.13 -30.40 -12.66
C MET A 1 37.59 -29.33 -13.59
N ARG A 2 36.88 -28.27 -13.18
CA ARG A 2 36.65 -27.62 -11.88
C ARG A 2 35.14 -27.25 -11.82
N LYS A 3 34.37 -27.63 -10.79
CA LYS A 3 34.19 -27.00 -9.46
C LYS A 3 33.80 -25.51 -9.55
N GLN A 4 32.50 -25.24 -9.67
CA GLN A 4 31.74 -24.17 -8.99
C GLN A 4 30.31 -24.09 -9.58
N GLU A 5 29.48 -25.07 -9.27
CA GLU A 5 28.01 -24.94 -9.33
C GLU A 5 27.45 -25.80 -8.19
N LEU A 6 27.16 -25.15 -7.05
CA LEU A 6 26.41 -25.67 -5.90
C LEU A 6 26.37 -24.58 -4.81
N SER A 7 25.33 -23.75 -4.84
CA SER A 7 24.75 -22.90 -3.75
C SER A 7 23.84 -21.89 -4.47
N ALA A 8 22.51 -22.01 -4.52
CA ALA A 8 21.56 -22.04 -3.40
C ALA A 8 20.42 -23.08 -3.58
N PHE A 9 20.55 -24.01 -4.52
CA PHE A 9 19.49 -24.98 -4.87
C PHE A 9 19.51 -26.27 -4.01
N SER A 10 20.40 -26.39 -3.03
CA SER A 10 20.59 -27.63 -2.23
C SER A 10 20.24 -27.53 -0.75
N MET A 11 19.57 -26.45 -0.30
CA MET A 11 19.00 -26.38 1.05
C MET A 11 17.47 -26.58 1.12
N ILE A 12 16.79 -26.81 0.00
CA ILE A 12 15.32 -27.01 -0.02
C ILE A 12 14.91 -28.41 -0.52
N VAL A 13 15.83 -29.21 -1.11
CA VAL A 13 15.48 -30.51 -1.73
C VAL A 13 15.86 -31.73 -0.85
N ALA A 14 16.09 -31.55 0.45
CA ALA A 14 16.45 -32.66 1.36
C ALA A 14 15.47 -32.90 2.53
N ALA A 15 14.18 -32.58 2.33
CA ALA A 15 13.11 -32.95 3.27
C ALA A 15 11.90 -33.66 2.61
N PHE A 16 11.86 -33.81 1.29
CA PHE A 16 10.74 -34.45 0.58
C PHE A 16 11.22 -35.54 -0.37
N SER A 17 11.52 -36.73 0.16
CA SER A 17 11.33 -38.02 -0.54
C SER A 17 11.86 -39.18 0.30
N LEU A 18 10.97 -39.85 1.05
CA LEU A 18 11.01 -41.29 1.30
C LEU A 18 9.77 -41.72 2.11
N GLY A 19 8.86 -42.48 1.49
CA GLY A 19 8.05 -43.43 2.25
C GLY A 19 6.58 -43.57 1.87
N THR A 20 6.28 -44.22 0.74
CA THR A 20 5.05 -45.03 0.60
C THR A 20 5.43 -46.44 0.19
N LEU A 21 5.25 -47.42 1.08
CA LEU A 21 4.49 -48.68 0.87
C LEU A 21 4.63 -49.71 2.03
N ALA A 22 3.48 -49.95 2.68
CA ALA A 22 2.93 -51.18 3.28
C ALA A 22 3.68 -51.99 4.38
N THR A 23 3.04 -52.11 5.56
CA THR A 23 2.63 -53.41 6.16
C THR A 23 1.63 -53.26 7.33
N ILE A 24 0.78 -54.28 7.47
CA ILE A 24 -0.37 -54.45 8.38
C ILE A 24 0.08 -54.88 9.80
N GLY A 25 -0.58 -54.40 10.88
CA GLY A 25 -0.72 -55.16 12.13
C GLY A 25 -0.73 -54.42 13.48
N LEU A 26 -1.95 -54.17 14.00
CA LEU A 26 -2.41 -54.20 15.42
C LEU A 26 -1.81 -53.32 16.55
N SER A 27 -2.76 -52.68 17.26
CA SER A 27 -2.84 -52.49 18.74
C SER A 27 -2.25 -51.24 19.40
N GLY A 28 -3.11 -50.22 19.57
CA GLY A 28 -3.53 -49.66 20.87
C GLY A 28 -2.51 -48.95 21.79
N CYS A 29 -2.71 -47.64 22.00
CA CYS A 29 -2.59 -46.94 23.30
C CYS A 29 -3.15 -45.50 23.21
N LYS A 30 -3.82 -45.05 24.29
CA LYS A 30 -4.58 -43.78 24.44
C LYS A 30 -3.71 -42.51 24.46
N PRO A 31 -4.28 -41.33 24.10
CA PRO A 31 -3.67 -40.02 24.38
C PRO A 31 -3.93 -39.53 25.83
N PRO A 32 -3.13 -38.57 26.34
CA PRO A 32 -3.18 -38.10 27.74
C PRO A 32 -4.35 -37.15 28.01
N THR A 33 -4.89 -37.24 29.22
CA THR A 33 -5.97 -36.42 29.79
C THR A 33 -5.54 -34.98 30.11
N ALA A 34 -6.36 -34.00 29.69
CA ALA A 34 -6.26 -32.60 30.05
C ALA A 34 -6.61 -32.33 31.53
N VAL A 35 -5.98 -31.31 32.11
CA VAL A 35 -6.25 -30.78 33.45
C VAL A 35 -7.15 -29.54 33.30
N PRO A 36 -8.34 -29.47 33.93
CA PRO A 36 -9.21 -28.30 33.77
C PRO A 36 -8.76 -27.13 34.66
N ARG A 37 -8.72 -25.93 34.08
CA ARG A 37 -8.51 -24.65 34.78
C ARG A 37 -9.87 -24.13 35.26
N ALA A 38 -9.97 -23.75 36.52
CA ALA A 38 -11.23 -23.45 37.19
C ALA A 38 -11.88 -22.13 36.73
N ALA A 39 -13.16 -22.20 36.39
CA ALA A 39 -14.06 -21.08 36.11
C ALA A 39 -14.34 -20.24 37.37
N ALA A 40 -14.33 -18.92 37.22
CA ALA A 40 -14.73 -17.97 38.25
C ALA A 40 -16.25 -17.79 38.25
N THR A 41 -16.93 -18.26 39.29
CA THR A 41 -18.37 -18.02 39.50
C THR A 41 -18.61 -16.77 40.34
N ASN A 42 -19.39 -15.84 39.80
CA ASN A 42 -20.06 -14.77 40.54
C ASN A 42 -21.17 -15.34 41.43
N THR A 43 -21.15 -15.05 42.74
CA THR A 43 -22.34 -15.15 43.61
C THR A 43 -22.37 -14.05 44.65
N SER A 44 -23.53 -13.39 44.70
CA SER A 44 -24.00 -12.44 45.70
C SER A 44 -24.63 -13.16 46.91
N GLY A 45 -24.61 -12.52 48.09
CA GLY A 45 -25.63 -12.74 49.14
C GLY A 45 -25.23 -13.41 50.47
N SER A 46 -24.79 -12.58 51.43
CA SER A 46 -25.17 -12.50 52.87
C SER A 46 -25.18 -13.70 53.85
N ASN A 47 -24.50 -13.45 54.99
CA ASN A 47 -24.81 -13.76 56.40
C ASN A 47 -24.78 -15.21 56.95
N ALA A 48 -23.78 -15.50 57.82
CA ALA A 48 -23.91 -15.48 59.30
C ALA A 48 -23.02 -16.52 60.04
N THR A 49 -22.16 -16.00 60.94
CA THR A 49 -21.77 -16.48 62.29
C THR A 49 -21.20 -17.89 62.54
N GLY A 50 -20.02 -17.97 63.17
CA GLY A 50 -19.64 -19.14 64.01
C GLY A 50 -18.16 -19.42 64.30
N SER A 51 -17.54 -18.62 65.18
CA SER A 51 -16.50 -18.95 66.20
C SER A 51 -15.20 -19.77 65.90
N ASN A 52 -14.07 -19.12 66.24
CA ASN A 52 -12.84 -19.55 66.95
C ASN A 52 -12.08 -20.83 66.53
N THR A 53 -10.78 -20.71 66.23
CA THR A 53 -9.64 -20.92 67.18
C THR A 53 -8.30 -20.57 66.52
N THR A 54 -7.41 -19.91 67.25
CA THR A 54 -6.04 -19.49 66.91
C THR A 54 -5.02 -20.64 66.87
N VAL A 55 -4.12 -20.68 65.88
CA VAL A 55 -2.73 -21.19 66.00
C VAL A 55 -1.80 -20.38 65.08
N SER A 56 -0.66 -19.98 65.65
CA SER A 56 0.48 -19.26 65.08
C SER A 56 1.35 -20.07 64.10
N GLY A 57 2.04 -19.40 63.17
CA GLY A 57 3.28 -19.93 62.58
C GLY A 57 3.63 -19.39 61.19
N LEU A 58 4.66 -18.54 61.13
CA LEU A 58 5.45 -18.22 59.93
C LEU A 58 6.07 -19.48 59.32
N VAL A 59 5.97 -19.68 58.00
CA VAL A 59 6.98 -20.42 57.20
C VAL A 59 6.99 -19.90 55.76
N GLU A 60 8.10 -19.27 55.38
CA GLU A 60 8.57 -19.17 53.99
C GLU A 60 8.89 -20.57 53.46
N TRP A 61 8.58 -20.87 52.20
CA TRP A 61 9.21 -22.00 51.50
C TRP A 61 9.65 -21.63 50.10
N SER A 62 10.96 -21.57 49.97
CA SER A 62 11.75 -21.75 48.76
C SER A 62 11.86 -23.24 48.43
N SER A 63 11.89 -23.58 47.15
CA SER A 63 12.25 -24.92 46.68
C SER A 63 13.41 -24.84 45.69
N ASN A 64 14.56 -25.30 46.17
CA ASN A 64 15.76 -25.57 45.42
C ASN A 64 15.88 -27.11 45.31
N THR A 65 16.25 -27.67 44.15
CA THR A 65 17.30 -28.72 44.11
C THR A 65 17.77 -29.03 42.69
N THR A 66 19.08 -28.86 42.56
CA THR A 66 20.01 -29.18 41.47
C THR A 66 20.39 -30.67 41.44
N THR A 67 20.88 -31.17 40.32
CA THR A 67 22.12 -31.98 40.13
C THR A 67 22.25 -32.26 38.62
N GLY A 68 23.39 -32.25 37.93
CA GLY A 68 24.81 -32.19 38.30
C GLY A 68 25.59 -32.87 37.16
N SER A 69 26.58 -32.18 36.59
CA SER A 69 27.43 -32.66 35.49
C SER A 69 28.53 -33.61 35.97
N SER A 70 29.02 -34.49 35.09
CA SER A 70 30.33 -35.13 35.24
C SER A 70 31.02 -35.32 33.88
N ASN A 71 32.34 -35.13 33.88
CA ASN A 71 33.24 -35.12 32.73
C ASN A 71 34.29 -36.23 32.95
N THR A 72 34.58 -37.09 31.95
CA THR A 72 35.89 -37.77 31.82
C THR A 72 36.16 -38.19 30.36
N THR A 73 37.43 -38.06 29.98
CA THR A 73 38.09 -38.05 28.67
C THR A 73 38.37 -39.44 28.05
N LEU A 74 38.37 -39.57 26.70
CA LEU A 74 39.48 -40.12 25.87
C LEU A 74 39.14 -40.24 24.35
N THR A 75 39.96 -39.53 23.54
CA THR A 75 40.54 -39.84 22.20
C THR A 75 39.69 -40.07 20.94
N GLY A 76 39.96 -39.25 19.91
CA GLY A 76 39.85 -39.63 18.49
C GLY A 76 39.58 -38.48 17.51
N ASN A 77 40.63 -37.94 16.87
CA ASN A 77 40.64 -36.86 15.87
C ASN A 77 39.64 -36.99 14.71
N THR A 78 38.97 -35.89 14.35
CA THR A 78 39.10 -35.28 13.00
C THR A 78 38.62 -33.82 13.00
N THR A 79 39.42 -32.96 12.38
CA THR A 79 39.34 -31.49 12.33
C THR A 79 38.34 -30.95 11.31
N LEU A 80 37.60 -29.90 11.66
CA LEU A 80 37.05 -28.89 10.73
C LEU A 80 37.17 -27.51 11.38
N ALA A 81 37.70 -26.57 10.61
CA ALA A 81 38.19 -25.27 11.07
C ALA A 81 37.04 -24.27 11.32
N SER A 82 37.13 -23.57 12.45
CA SER A 82 36.41 -22.35 12.77
C SER A 82 37.17 -21.15 12.21
N GLU A 83 36.49 -20.25 11.50
CA GLU A 83 37.05 -18.96 11.12
C GLU A 83 37.00 -17.97 12.30
N THR A 84 38.17 -17.39 12.59
CA THR A 84 38.43 -16.37 13.60
C THR A 84 37.85 -15.00 13.24
N PRO A 85 37.57 -14.14 14.25
CA PRO A 85 37.02 -12.80 14.06
C PRO A 85 38.06 -11.83 13.48
N VAL A 86 37.62 -10.97 12.55
CA VAL A 86 38.45 -9.93 11.92
C VAL A 86 38.59 -8.75 12.87
N ALA A 87 39.85 -8.32 13.08
CA ALA A 87 40.26 -7.21 13.92
C ALA A 87 39.83 -5.84 13.34
N GLU A 88 39.48 -4.92 14.25
CA GLU A 88 39.19 -3.51 13.97
C GLU A 88 40.38 -2.78 13.31
N VAL A 89 40.09 -2.02 12.26
CA VAL A 89 40.98 -1.01 11.69
C VAL A 89 40.44 0.37 12.10
N PRO A 90 41.25 1.27 12.70
CA PRO A 90 40.75 2.57 13.15
C PRO A 90 40.54 3.52 11.97
N MET A 91 39.41 4.24 11.99
CA MET A 91 39.06 5.28 11.02
C MET A 91 39.98 6.51 11.12
N PRO A 92 40.21 7.24 10.01
CA PRO A 92 40.97 8.48 10.03
C PRO A 92 40.19 9.62 10.68
N ILE A 93 40.88 10.35 11.55
CA ILE A 93 40.42 11.53 12.29
C ILE A 93 40.15 12.70 11.32
N GLN A 94 38.93 13.22 11.29
CA GLN A 94 38.63 14.56 10.75
C GLN A 94 38.79 15.63 11.86
N PRO A 95 39.27 16.85 11.53
CA PRO A 95 39.62 17.86 12.53
C PRO A 95 38.39 18.52 13.17
N ALA A 96 38.52 18.84 14.45
CA ALA A 96 37.52 19.47 15.29
C ALA A 96 37.06 20.84 14.77
N VAL A 97 35.75 21.05 14.69
CA VAL A 97 35.13 22.37 14.53
C VAL A 97 34.88 22.96 15.92
N ALA A 98 35.37 24.17 16.12
CA ALA A 98 35.36 24.89 17.38
C ALA A 98 33.94 25.28 17.85
N ALA A 99 33.72 25.16 19.16
CA ALA A 99 32.52 25.60 19.85
C ALA A 99 32.31 27.11 19.73
N THR A 100 31.06 27.52 19.48
CA THR A 100 30.57 28.89 19.69
C THR A 100 29.60 28.90 20.89
N PRO A 101 29.63 29.93 21.75
CA PRO A 101 29.06 29.87 23.09
C PRO A 101 27.55 30.19 23.16
N GLU A 102 26.92 29.65 24.20
CA GLU A 102 25.54 29.87 24.64
C GLU A 102 25.17 31.36 24.80
N VAL A 103 23.99 31.74 24.31
CA VAL A 103 23.31 32.99 24.65
C VAL A 103 22.08 32.66 25.49
N LYS A 104 22.03 33.24 26.70
CA LYS A 104 20.92 33.14 27.66
C LYS A 104 19.65 33.84 27.15
N PRO A 105 18.45 33.37 27.53
CA PRO A 105 17.19 34.05 27.20
C PRO A 105 16.95 35.24 28.13
N GLU A 106 16.62 36.40 27.53
CA GLU A 106 16.14 37.59 28.23
C GLU A 106 14.61 37.56 28.37
N ALA A 107 14.14 38.06 29.52
CA ALA A 107 12.77 37.99 30.00
C ALA A 107 11.81 38.97 29.32
N GLU A 108 10.58 38.51 29.07
CA GLU A 108 9.42 39.35 28.75
C GLU A 108 8.94 40.13 29.99
N PRO A 109 8.49 41.39 29.86
CA PRO A 109 7.76 42.07 30.93
C PRO A 109 6.24 41.94 30.75
N GLU A 110 5.57 41.60 31.85
CA GLU A 110 4.10 41.68 32.03
C GLU A 110 3.57 43.11 31.89
N VAL A 111 2.42 43.28 31.21
CA VAL A 111 1.46 44.36 31.50
C VAL A 111 0.02 43.84 31.30
N LYS A 112 -0.84 44.11 32.30
CA LYS A 112 -2.29 43.80 32.41
C LYS A 112 -3.15 45.08 32.17
N PRO A 113 -4.50 45.03 32.07
CA PRO A 113 -5.25 45.42 30.86
C PRO A 113 -6.15 46.69 30.99
N GLU A 114 -7.00 46.89 29.97
CA GLU A 114 -8.13 47.86 29.79
C GLU A 114 -7.72 49.19 29.08
N THR A 115 -8.42 49.78 28.09
CA THR A 115 -9.85 49.94 27.76
C THR A 115 -10.03 50.41 26.29
N LYS A 116 -11.24 50.24 25.71
CA LYS A 116 -11.75 50.86 24.44
C LYS A 116 -11.86 52.40 24.53
N PRO A 117 -11.74 53.16 23.41
CA PRO A 117 -12.91 53.57 22.57
C PRO A 117 -12.59 53.65 21.05
N GLU A 118 -13.50 53.29 20.13
CA GLU A 118 -14.55 54.08 19.44
C GLU A 118 -14.04 55.12 18.39
N VAL A 119 -14.30 54.79 17.11
CA VAL A 119 -14.69 55.59 15.91
C VAL A 119 -14.03 56.96 15.64
N ALA A 120 -13.41 57.13 14.45
CA ALA A 120 -13.85 58.08 13.40
C ALA A 120 -12.89 58.18 12.19
N GLU A 121 -13.51 58.51 11.06
CA GLU A 121 -13.07 58.72 9.68
C GLU A 121 -11.86 59.64 9.47
N GLY A 122 -11.21 59.53 8.29
CA GLY A 122 -10.41 60.63 7.76
C GLY A 122 -9.40 60.30 6.66
N THR A 123 -9.89 60.22 5.43
CA THR A 123 -9.22 60.42 4.13
C THR A 123 -7.85 61.14 4.11
N SER A 124 -6.90 60.65 3.30
CA SER A 124 -6.42 61.37 2.11
C SER A 124 -5.26 60.65 1.39
N GLU A 125 -5.40 60.53 0.08
CA GLU A 125 -4.39 60.12 -0.88
C GLU A 125 -3.29 61.19 -1.01
N VAL A 126 -2.03 60.79 -1.24
CA VAL A 126 -1.12 61.51 -2.15
C VAL A 126 -0.21 60.51 -2.89
N LYS A 127 -0.34 60.52 -4.23
CA LYS A 127 0.57 59.93 -5.22
C LYS A 127 1.90 60.70 -5.28
N ALA A 128 3.02 60.00 -5.50
CA ALA A 128 4.09 60.50 -6.36
C ALA A 128 4.98 59.37 -6.91
N THR A 129 4.91 59.24 -8.24
CA THR A 129 5.78 58.54 -9.19
C THR A 129 7.24 59.03 -9.19
N VAL A 130 8.19 58.20 -9.66
CA VAL A 130 9.08 58.45 -10.84
C VAL A 130 10.05 57.26 -11.14
N LYS A 131 10.11 56.96 -12.46
CA LYS A 131 11.04 56.21 -13.37
C LYS A 131 12.48 55.92 -12.89
N ALA A 132 13.15 54.78 -13.18
CA ALA A 132 13.41 53.95 -14.39
C ALA A 132 14.62 54.38 -15.26
N ALA A 133 15.62 53.47 -15.38
CA ALA A 133 16.69 53.26 -16.41
C ALA A 133 17.87 52.48 -15.74
N ASP A 134 18.63 51.52 -16.29
CA ASP A 134 18.74 50.81 -17.58
C ASP A 134 19.56 49.49 -17.34
N GLU A 135 19.41 48.51 -18.25
CA GLU A 135 19.93 47.11 -18.34
C GLU A 135 21.48 46.97 -18.58
N PRO A 136 22.11 45.79 -18.87
CA PRO A 136 21.63 44.38 -19.03
C PRO A 136 22.51 43.23 -18.44
N GLU A 137 21.95 42.01 -18.45
CA GLU A 137 22.55 40.70 -18.88
C GLU A 137 22.30 39.45 -17.97
N ALA A 138 22.12 38.32 -18.68
CA ALA A 138 22.13 36.90 -18.30
C ALA A 138 20.82 36.23 -17.83
N LYS A 139 20.12 35.60 -18.80
CA LYS A 139 18.97 34.69 -18.58
C LYS A 139 19.44 33.27 -18.26
N VAL A 140 19.05 32.76 -17.09
CA VAL A 140 18.96 31.33 -16.75
C VAL A 140 17.47 31.03 -16.53
N ALA A 141 16.97 29.97 -17.14
CA ALA A 141 15.57 29.58 -17.14
C ALA A 141 15.06 29.27 -15.72
N ALA A 142 14.17 30.13 -15.22
CA ALA A 142 13.41 29.92 -14.00
C ALA A 142 11.92 29.72 -14.37
N LYS A 143 11.34 28.66 -13.81
CA LYS A 143 9.96 28.48 -13.31
C LYS A 143 8.88 29.42 -13.88
N PRO A 144 7.78 28.92 -14.47
CA PRO A 144 6.61 29.75 -14.70
C PRO A 144 6.06 30.18 -13.34
N ALA A 145 6.07 31.48 -13.08
CA ALA A 145 5.38 32.08 -11.95
C ALA A 145 3.87 31.92 -12.15
N ALA A 146 3.19 31.45 -11.11
CA ALA A 146 1.75 31.46 -11.01
C ALA A 146 1.25 32.91 -11.13
N ASP A 147 0.51 33.19 -12.19
CA ASP A 147 -0.23 34.44 -12.33
C ASP A 147 -1.46 34.33 -11.42
N ALA A 148 -1.34 34.90 -10.21
CA ALA A 148 -2.42 35.01 -9.24
C ALA A 148 -3.44 36.06 -9.73
N SER A 149 -4.17 35.71 -10.78
CA SER A 149 -5.43 36.35 -11.12
C SER A 149 -6.46 35.94 -10.06
N LYS A 150 -6.88 36.90 -9.25
CA LYS A 150 -7.98 36.79 -8.28
C LYS A 150 -9.22 36.19 -8.95
N SER A 151 -9.38 34.88 -8.81
CA SER A 151 -10.61 34.19 -9.17
C SER A 151 -11.63 34.43 -8.07
N ASN A 152 -12.80 34.93 -8.47
CA ASN A 152 -13.97 35.02 -7.62
C ASN A 152 -14.19 33.68 -6.91
N THR A 153 -14.48 33.72 -5.62
CA THR A 153 -15.03 32.62 -4.84
C THR A 153 -16.41 32.23 -5.39
N SER A 154 -16.41 31.57 -6.54
CA SER A 154 -17.49 30.73 -6.99
C SER A 154 -17.43 29.48 -6.13
N THR A 155 -18.47 29.24 -5.33
CA THR A 155 -18.77 27.91 -4.78
C THR A 155 -18.65 26.91 -5.93
N LEU A 156 -17.57 26.13 -5.94
CA LEU A 156 -17.39 25.04 -6.90
C LEU A 156 -18.57 24.09 -6.70
N VAL A 157 -19.45 24.03 -7.70
CA VAL A 157 -20.50 23.02 -7.74
C VAL A 157 -19.77 21.71 -8.02
N VAL A 158 -19.58 20.90 -6.97
CA VAL A 158 -19.05 19.53 -7.05
C VAL A 158 -19.96 18.77 -8.00
N THR A 159 -19.51 18.59 -9.24
CA THR A 159 -20.18 17.72 -10.21
C THR A 159 -19.51 16.37 -10.10
N GLU A 160 -20.16 15.47 -9.38
CA GLU A 160 -19.73 14.10 -9.25
C GLU A 160 -19.77 13.42 -10.61
N VAL A 161 -18.65 12.83 -11.03
CA VAL A 161 -18.54 12.23 -12.37
C VAL A 161 -19.35 10.94 -12.50
N SER A 162 -19.47 10.16 -11.40
CA SER A 162 -20.28 8.94 -11.38
C SER A 162 -20.88 8.68 -9.99
N ASN A 163 -22.20 8.49 -9.94
CA ASN A 163 -22.92 8.09 -8.74
C ASN A 163 -22.59 6.63 -8.38
N PRO A 164 -22.16 6.32 -7.14
CA PRO A 164 -21.81 4.96 -6.73
C PRO A 164 -22.91 3.94 -7.00
N ALA A 165 -24.17 4.31 -6.75
CA ALA A 165 -25.29 3.39 -6.96
C ALA A 165 -25.41 2.95 -8.43
N ASP A 166 -25.16 3.87 -9.36
CA ASP A 166 -25.23 3.59 -10.79
C ASP A 166 -24.07 2.68 -11.23
N VAL A 167 -22.85 2.94 -10.74
CA VAL A 167 -21.68 2.11 -11.04
C VAL A 167 -21.88 0.69 -10.53
N LEU A 168 -22.22 0.54 -9.24
CA LEU A 168 -22.43 -0.76 -8.58
C LEU A 168 -23.56 -1.55 -9.26
N ALA A 169 -24.63 -0.90 -9.73
CA ALA A 169 -25.76 -1.58 -10.36
C ALA A 169 -25.59 -1.84 -11.87
N SER A 170 -24.75 -1.08 -12.56
CA SER A 170 -24.68 -1.11 -14.03
C SER A 170 -24.07 -2.39 -14.61
N GLY A 171 -23.17 -3.03 -13.86
CA GLY A 171 -22.32 -4.11 -14.37
C GLY A 171 -21.40 -3.69 -15.52
N LYS A 172 -21.12 -2.38 -15.66
CA LYS A 172 -20.23 -1.84 -16.70
C LYS A 172 -18.83 -1.63 -16.14
N ASP A 173 -18.14 -0.59 -16.61
CA ASP A 173 -16.83 -0.14 -16.14
C ASP A 173 -16.70 -0.15 -14.61
N TRP A 174 -15.51 -0.51 -14.15
CA TRP A 174 -15.09 -0.61 -12.76
C TRP A 174 -13.88 0.31 -12.54
N PRO A 175 -14.11 1.64 -12.43
CA PRO A 175 -13.10 2.67 -12.71
C PRO A 175 -12.10 2.94 -11.58
N GLN A 176 -12.22 2.28 -10.44
CA GLN A 176 -11.30 2.42 -9.31
C GLN A 176 -11.38 1.21 -8.38
N TRP A 177 -10.51 1.17 -7.36
CA TRP A 177 -10.60 0.15 -6.31
C TRP A 177 -11.99 0.11 -5.66
N GLY A 178 -12.61 -1.08 -5.62
CA GLY A 178 -13.99 -1.30 -5.15
C GLY A 178 -15.06 -0.66 -6.06
N GLY A 179 -14.71 -0.29 -7.30
CA GLY A 179 -15.59 0.30 -8.31
C GLY A 179 -15.97 1.76 -8.07
N THR A 180 -16.06 2.17 -6.80
CA THR A 180 -16.52 3.49 -6.38
C THR A 180 -15.74 3.99 -5.18
N ARG A 181 -15.92 5.27 -4.84
CA ARG A 181 -15.36 5.87 -3.61
C ARG A 181 -15.85 5.22 -2.30
N LEU A 182 -16.87 4.36 -2.34
CA LEU A 182 -17.36 3.59 -1.19
C LEU A 182 -16.51 2.35 -0.89
N LYS A 183 -15.65 1.96 -1.86
CA LYS A 183 -14.69 0.85 -1.77
C LYS A 183 -15.30 -0.54 -1.54
N ASN A 184 -16.62 -0.68 -1.72
CA ASN A 184 -17.35 -1.94 -1.60
C ASN A 184 -17.29 -2.76 -2.91
N ASN A 185 -16.53 -3.86 -2.93
CA ASN A 185 -16.27 -4.65 -4.15
C ASN A 185 -17.44 -5.53 -4.58
N VAL A 186 -18.56 -4.89 -4.95
CA VAL A 186 -19.83 -5.54 -5.30
C VAL A 186 -20.29 -5.07 -6.67
N SER A 187 -20.06 -5.91 -7.69
CA SER A 187 -20.34 -5.54 -9.08
C SER A 187 -21.67 -6.11 -9.55
N GLY A 188 -22.48 -5.27 -10.20
CA GLY A 188 -23.76 -5.62 -10.83
C GLY A 188 -23.64 -6.38 -12.15
N VAL A 189 -22.44 -6.86 -12.50
CA VAL A 189 -22.27 -7.72 -13.68
C VAL A 189 -23.11 -8.98 -13.53
N THR A 190 -23.67 -9.44 -14.64
CA THR A 190 -24.45 -10.68 -14.73
C THR A 190 -23.96 -11.54 -15.89
N GLY A 191 -24.30 -12.83 -15.86
CA GLY A 191 -23.93 -13.79 -16.91
C GLY A 191 -22.47 -14.24 -16.84
N LEU A 192 -21.86 -14.15 -15.67
CA LEU A 192 -20.47 -14.54 -15.44
C LEU A 192 -20.30 -16.07 -15.54
N PRO A 193 -19.13 -16.55 -16.03
CA PRO A 193 -18.83 -17.97 -16.01
C PRO A 193 -18.65 -18.45 -14.56
N ARG A 194 -19.13 -19.67 -14.29
CA ARG A 194 -18.96 -20.35 -12.98
C ARG A 194 -17.90 -21.46 -13.01
N ASP A 195 -17.33 -21.69 -14.18
CA ASP A 195 -16.29 -22.69 -14.41
C ASP A 195 -15.41 -22.18 -15.54
N TRP A 196 -14.11 -22.26 -15.36
CA TRP A 196 -13.13 -21.90 -16.38
C TRP A 196 -11.89 -22.78 -16.20
N ASN A 197 -11.06 -22.80 -17.24
CA ASN A 197 -9.78 -23.49 -17.22
C ASN A 197 -8.79 -22.62 -17.97
N ILE A 198 -7.68 -22.27 -17.31
CA ILE A 198 -6.65 -21.41 -17.90
C ILE A 198 -5.80 -22.12 -18.96
N GLY A 199 -6.01 -23.41 -19.21
CA GLY A 199 -5.14 -24.24 -20.05
C GLY A 199 -3.83 -24.55 -19.33
N LYS A 200 -2.73 -24.64 -20.09
CA LYS A 200 -1.38 -24.83 -19.54
C LYS A 200 -0.42 -23.82 -20.13
N PHE A 201 0.55 -23.39 -19.33
CA PHE A 201 1.66 -22.57 -19.77
C PHE A 201 2.96 -23.35 -19.65
N ASP A 202 3.77 -23.36 -20.71
CA ASP A 202 5.10 -23.93 -20.64
C ASP A 202 5.99 -23.08 -19.73
N ARG A 203 6.52 -23.67 -18.66
CA ARG A 203 7.28 -22.96 -17.61
C ARG A 203 8.58 -22.31 -18.11
N ARG A 204 9.09 -22.70 -19.28
CA ARG A 204 10.37 -22.19 -19.81
C ARG A 204 10.15 -21.13 -20.89
N THR A 205 9.12 -21.29 -21.70
CA THR A 205 8.86 -20.46 -22.88
C THR A 205 7.69 -19.50 -22.70
N GLY A 206 6.80 -19.77 -21.73
CA GLY A 206 5.55 -19.03 -21.56
C GLY A 206 4.48 -19.36 -22.59
N GLU A 207 4.74 -20.30 -23.52
CA GLU A 207 3.78 -20.66 -24.56
C GLU A 207 2.49 -21.24 -23.94
N TRP A 208 1.35 -20.72 -24.41
CA TRP A 208 0.03 -21.11 -23.93
C TRP A 208 -0.55 -22.28 -24.74
N ASP A 209 -0.68 -23.43 -24.09
CA ASP A 209 -1.49 -24.55 -24.56
C ASP A 209 -2.95 -24.34 -24.16
N LYS A 210 -3.69 -23.77 -25.10
CA LYS A 210 -5.14 -23.52 -24.97
C LYS A 210 -6.03 -24.72 -25.27
N THR A 211 -5.47 -25.92 -25.50
CA THR A 211 -6.26 -27.11 -25.91
C THR A 211 -7.39 -27.43 -24.94
N ASN A 212 -7.18 -27.22 -23.64
CA ASN A 212 -8.17 -27.42 -22.59
C ASN A 212 -8.66 -26.12 -21.95
N ALA A 213 -8.31 -24.97 -22.52
CA ALA A 213 -8.76 -23.69 -21.99
C ALA A 213 -10.28 -23.57 -22.16
N LEU A 214 -10.96 -23.04 -21.13
CA LEU A 214 -12.41 -22.86 -21.09
C LEU A 214 -12.72 -21.49 -20.53
N ASN A 215 -13.60 -20.74 -21.19
CA ASN A 215 -14.10 -19.43 -20.73
C ASN A 215 -13.00 -18.38 -20.49
N ILE A 216 -11.85 -18.51 -21.16
CA ILE A 216 -10.80 -17.48 -21.18
C ILE A 216 -11.00 -16.64 -22.44
N ALA A 217 -11.32 -15.36 -22.27
CA ALA A 217 -11.42 -14.41 -23.37
C ALA A 217 -10.01 -14.12 -23.92
N TRP A 218 -9.10 -13.77 -23.02
CA TRP A 218 -7.69 -13.52 -23.28
C TRP A 218 -6.90 -13.53 -21.97
N TYR A 219 -5.58 -13.58 -22.09
CA TYR A 219 -4.65 -13.29 -21.01
C TYR A 219 -3.61 -12.27 -21.50
N ALA A 220 -3.00 -11.55 -20.56
CA ALA A 220 -1.87 -10.67 -20.81
C ALA A 220 -0.76 -10.93 -19.78
N ASP A 221 0.50 -10.86 -20.21
CA ASP A 221 1.65 -11.01 -19.32
C ASP A 221 1.83 -9.73 -18.50
N LEU A 222 1.97 -9.91 -17.18
CA LEU A 222 2.29 -8.86 -16.21
C LEU A 222 3.77 -8.97 -15.82
N GLY A 223 4.12 -8.31 -14.73
CA GLY A 223 5.45 -8.42 -14.14
C GLY A 223 5.73 -9.81 -13.57
N SER A 224 6.82 -9.94 -12.83
CA SER A 224 7.13 -11.14 -12.06
C SER A 224 6.46 -11.15 -10.68
N GLN A 225 5.92 -10.02 -10.23
CA GLN A 225 5.18 -9.84 -8.97
C GLN A 225 4.11 -8.75 -9.14
N THR A 226 2.85 -9.09 -8.86
CA THR A 226 1.68 -8.21 -9.03
C THR A 226 0.82 -8.22 -7.78
N TYR A 227 0.56 -7.04 -7.24
CA TYR A 227 -0.36 -6.81 -6.12
C TYR A 227 -1.36 -5.68 -6.40
N GLY A 228 -1.17 -4.93 -7.50
CA GLY A 228 -2.12 -3.90 -7.93
C GLY A 228 -3.40 -4.54 -8.43
N ASN A 229 -4.54 -4.05 -7.95
CA ASN A 229 -5.84 -4.53 -8.39
C ASN A 229 -6.18 -3.97 -9.79
N PRO A 230 -6.76 -4.80 -10.68
CA PRO A 230 -7.18 -4.35 -12.00
C PRO A 230 -8.32 -3.31 -11.95
N VAL A 231 -8.30 -2.38 -12.89
CA VAL A 231 -9.31 -1.34 -13.10
C VAL A 231 -9.74 -1.35 -14.55
N VAL A 232 -11.05 -1.30 -14.80
CA VAL A 232 -11.61 -1.39 -16.16
C VAL A 232 -12.41 -0.13 -16.45
N ALA A 233 -12.03 0.60 -17.48
CA ALA A 233 -12.73 1.82 -17.88
C ALA A 233 -12.50 2.13 -19.36
N GLY A 234 -13.54 2.55 -20.06
CA GLY A 234 -13.45 3.09 -21.42
C GLY A 234 -12.84 2.11 -22.44
N GLY A 235 -13.07 0.81 -22.29
CA GLY A 235 -12.49 -0.20 -23.18
C GLY A 235 -11.02 -0.55 -22.89
N ARG A 236 -10.52 -0.20 -21.71
CA ARG A 236 -9.15 -0.49 -21.25
C ARG A 236 -9.14 -1.18 -19.90
N VAL A 237 -8.09 -1.94 -19.66
CA VAL A 237 -7.76 -2.52 -18.36
C VAL A 237 -6.42 -1.99 -17.90
N PHE A 238 -6.38 -1.44 -16.69
CA PHE A 238 -5.18 -0.89 -16.06
C PHE A 238 -4.76 -1.74 -14.86
N VAL A 239 -3.47 -2.08 -14.78
CA VAL A 239 -2.93 -2.89 -13.68
C VAL A 239 -1.55 -2.39 -13.26
N GLY A 240 -1.37 -2.17 -11.95
CA GLY A 240 -0.07 -1.91 -11.33
C GLY A 240 0.72 -3.21 -11.12
N THR A 241 1.98 -3.23 -11.55
CA THR A 241 2.88 -4.39 -11.48
C THR A 241 4.35 -3.96 -11.52
N ASN A 242 5.30 -4.89 -11.50
CA ASN A 242 6.69 -4.65 -11.89
C ASN A 242 6.92 -4.89 -13.41
N ASN A 243 8.16 -4.74 -13.89
CA ASN A 243 8.53 -4.85 -15.32
C ASN A 243 8.89 -6.26 -15.82
N GLY A 244 8.58 -7.34 -15.10
CA GLY A 244 8.98 -8.70 -15.45
C GLY A 244 8.59 -9.18 -16.86
N ALA A 245 7.52 -8.63 -17.48
CA ALA A 245 7.17 -8.91 -18.88
C ALA A 245 8.04 -8.18 -19.92
N GLY A 246 8.71 -7.08 -19.54
CA GLY A 246 9.55 -6.29 -20.45
C GLY A 246 8.81 -5.75 -21.68
N HIS A 247 7.61 -5.16 -21.49
CA HIS A 247 6.75 -4.70 -22.59
C HIS A 247 7.45 -3.68 -23.51
N LEU A 248 8.34 -2.84 -22.96
CA LEU A 248 9.08 -1.82 -23.68
C LEU A 248 10.50 -2.29 -23.99
N LYS A 249 10.94 -2.21 -25.26
CA LYS A 249 12.27 -2.69 -25.69
C LYS A 249 13.44 -2.07 -24.91
N ARG A 250 13.33 -0.78 -24.56
CA ARG A 250 14.33 -0.07 -23.75
C ARG A 250 14.42 -0.54 -22.29
N TYR A 251 13.39 -1.25 -21.83
CA TYR A 251 13.29 -1.82 -20.48
C TYR A 251 13.04 -3.32 -20.58
N PRO A 252 14.08 -4.11 -20.92
CA PRO A 252 13.96 -5.56 -20.91
C PRO A 252 13.63 -6.07 -19.49
N ALA A 253 13.17 -7.31 -19.38
CA ALA A 253 12.63 -7.89 -18.14
C ALA A 253 13.58 -7.83 -16.94
N GLU A 254 14.90 -7.78 -17.18
CA GLU A 254 15.93 -7.68 -16.14
C GLU A 254 16.05 -6.28 -15.53
N VAL A 255 15.44 -5.26 -16.15
CA VAL A 255 15.37 -3.91 -15.59
C VAL A 255 14.18 -3.83 -14.64
N ASP A 256 14.49 -3.72 -13.35
CA ASP A 256 13.50 -3.58 -12.29
C ASP A 256 12.87 -2.17 -12.30
N LEU A 257 11.54 -2.11 -12.35
CA LEU A 257 10.73 -0.89 -12.37
C LEU A 257 9.39 -1.15 -11.66
N GLY A 258 8.77 -0.08 -11.17
CA GLY A 258 7.32 -0.05 -10.95
C GLY A 258 6.62 0.34 -12.26
N CYS A 259 5.60 -0.41 -12.66
CA CYS A 259 4.87 -0.20 -13.90
C CYS A 259 3.36 -0.06 -13.66
N LEU A 260 2.72 0.87 -14.36
CA LEU A 260 1.28 0.85 -14.61
C LEU A 260 1.09 0.46 -16.07
N LEU A 261 0.43 -0.67 -16.31
CA LEU A 261 0.19 -1.21 -17.65
C LEU A 261 -1.24 -0.90 -18.09
N ALA A 262 -1.41 -0.58 -19.37
CA ALA A 262 -2.71 -0.45 -20.01
C ALA A 262 -2.86 -1.50 -21.12
N PHE A 263 -3.97 -2.23 -21.08
CA PHE A 263 -4.35 -3.23 -22.06
C PHE A 263 -5.69 -2.87 -22.70
N SER A 264 -5.90 -3.26 -23.96
CA SER A 264 -7.23 -3.23 -24.56
C SER A 264 -8.12 -4.23 -23.83
N GLU A 265 -9.29 -3.77 -23.40
CA GLU A 265 -10.27 -4.64 -22.80
C GLU A 265 -10.74 -5.71 -23.79
N GLN A 266 -10.83 -5.40 -25.08
CA GLN A 266 -11.39 -6.30 -26.07
C GLN A 266 -10.60 -7.61 -26.19
N ASP A 267 -9.28 -7.51 -26.30
CA ASP A 267 -8.40 -8.63 -26.70
C ASP A 267 -7.14 -8.77 -25.84
N GLY A 268 -6.97 -7.98 -24.78
CA GLY A 268 -5.81 -8.03 -23.88
C GLY A 268 -4.53 -7.46 -24.50
N LYS A 269 -4.60 -6.81 -25.66
CA LYS A 269 -3.42 -6.27 -26.33
C LYS A 269 -2.82 -5.13 -25.50
N PHE A 270 -1.51 -5.20 -25.26
CA PHE A 270 -0.76 -4.11 -24.64
C PHE A 270 -0.90 -2.81 -25.44
N LEU A 271 -1.25 -1.72 -24.75
CA LEU A 271 -1.40 -0.38 -25.31
C LEU A 271 -0.19 0.47 -24.96
N TRP A 272 0.02 0.74 -23.66
CA TRP A 272 1.10 1.59 -23.15
C TRP A 272 1.49 1.21 -21.72
N GLN A 273 2.65 1.71 -21.28
CA GLN A 273 3.18 1.52 -19.93
C GLN A 273 3.71 2.85 -19.38
N HIS A 274 3.31 3.19 -18.15
CA HIS A 274 4.08 4.13 -17.32
C HIS A 274 5.22 3.36 -16.63
N SER A 275 6.42 3.95 -16.59
CA SER A 275 7.63 3.33 -16.04
C SER A 275 8.25 4.18 -14.94
N SER A 276 8.25 3.66 -13.71
CA SER A 276 8.92 4.24 -12.55
C SER A 276 10.23 3.52 -12.28
N GLU A 277 11.35 4.19 -12.53
CA GLU A 277 12.67 3.67 -12.15
C GLU A 277 12.78 3.51 -10.64
N LYS A 278 13.51 2.49 -10.18
CA LYS A 278 13.69 2.27 -8.75
C LYS A 278 14.42 3.42 -8.05
N LEU A 279 14.04 3.70 -6.80
CA LEU A 279 14.76 4.66 -5.96
C LEU A 279 16.16 4.13 -5.62
N ILE A 280 17.18 5.01 -5.68
CA ILE A 280 18.57 4.64 -5.38
C ILE A 280 18.78 4.23 -3.92
N THR A 281 17.88 4.66 -3.03
CA THR A 281 17.85 4.26 -1.62
C THR A 281 17.45 2.79 -1.43
N GLY A 282 16.94 2.13 -2.47
CA GLY A 282 16.61 0.71 -2.47
C GLY A 282 15.51 0.37 -1.46
N ARG A 283 15.69 -0.80 -0.83
CA ARG A 283 14.69 -1.50 -0.01
C ARG A 283 14.01 -0.65 1.06
N VAL A 284 14.65 0.39 1.58
CA VAL A 284 14.02 1.26 2.59
C VAL A 284 12.76 1.93 2.07
N HIS A 285 12.81 2.46 0.85
CA HIS A 285 11.72 3.23 0.25
C HIS A 285 11.04 2.48 -0.90
N ASP A 286 11.75 1.60 -1.60
CA ASP A 286 11.27 0.98 -2.84
C ASP A 286 11.83 -0.44 -2.96
N TRP A 287 11.00 -1.42 -2.62
CA TRP A 287 11.38 -2.82 -2.60
C TRP A 287 11.81 -3.34 -3.98
N PRO A 288 12.95 -4.03 -4.07
CA PRO A 288 13.37 -4.67 -5.31
C PRO A 288 12.33 -5.67 -5.82
N LEU A 289 12.13 -5.71 -7.14
CA LEU A 289 11.17 -6.56 -7.83
C LEU A 289 9.71 -6.35 -7.43
N GLN A 290 9.42 -5.30 -6.67
CA GLN A 290 8.07 -4.99 -6.25
C GLN A 290 7.44 -3.95 -7.20
N GLY A 291 6.19 -4.15 -7.59
CA GLY A 291 5.52 -3.28 -8.55
C GLY A 291 4.88 -2.03 -7.97
N ILE A 292 4.15 -1.31 -8.82
CA ILE A 292 3.10 -0.38 -8.36
C ILE A 292 1.96 -1.24 -7.80
N CYS A 293 1.56 -0.98 -6.55
CA CYS A 293 0.53 -1.76 -5.87
C CYS A 293 -0.82 -1.03 -5.74
N CYS A 294 -0.89 0.23 -6.18
CA CYS A 294 -2.15 0.94 -6.23
C CYS A 294 -2.99 0.53 -7.44
N ALA A 295 -4.31 0.54 -7.27
CA ALA A 295 -5.26 0.58 -8.38
C ALA A 295 -5.47 2.05 -8.78
N PRO A 296 -5.40 2.40 -10.08
CA PRO A 296 -5.67 3.75 -10.52
C PRO A 296 -7.14 4.12 -10.32
N LEU A 297 -7.43 5.42 -10.31
CA LEU A 297 -8.77 5.96 -10.48
C LEU A 297 -8.89 6.47 -11.91
N VAL A 298 -9.97 6.14 -12.62
CA VAL A 298 -10.25 6.62 -13.98
C VAL A 298 -11.55 7.43 -13.98
N GLU A 299 -11.53 8.63 -14.57
CA GLU A 299 -12.72 9.43 -14.82
C GLU A 299 -12.61 10.08 -16.20
N GLY A 300 -13.46 9.66 -17.13
CA GLY A 300 -13.43 10.18 -18.50
C GLY A 300 -12.14 9.81 -19.24
N ASP A 301 -11.43 10.83 -19.72
CA ASP A 301 -10.17 10.74 -20.45
C ASP A 301 -8.94 10.80 -19.52
N ARG A 302 -9.12 10.81 -18.19
CA ARG A 302 -8.04 10.92 -17.23
C ARG A 302 -7.99 9.78 -16.26
N LEU A 303 -6.78 9.49 -15.80
CA LEU A 303 -6.56 8.60 -14.67
C LEU A 303 -5.57 9.19 -13.67
N TRP A 304 -5.71 8.79 -12.40
CA TRP A 304 -4.85 9.19 -11.30
C TRP A 304 -4.36 7.99 -10.51
N PHE A 305 -3.09 8.00 -10.12
CA PHE A 305 -2.49 6.92 -9.33
C PHE A 305 -1.24 7.41 -8.60
N VAL A 306 -0.72 6.58 -7.71
CA VAL A 306 0.53 6.83 -6.99
C VAL A 306 1.61 5.86 -7.45
N THR A 307 2.77 6.38 -7.86
CA THR A 307 3.88 5.56 -8.34
C THR A 307 4.64 4.90 -7.19
N SER A 308 5.51 3.94 -7.51
CA SER A 308 6.43 3.36 -6.53
C SER A 308 7.44 4.37 -5.95
N ARG A 309 7.55 5.57 -6.53
CA ARG A 309 8.47 6.64 -6.13
C ARG A 309 7.82 7.72 -5.25
N GLY A 310 6.58 7.52 -4.82
CA GLY A 310 5.86 8.53 -4.03
C GLY A 310 5.42 9.73 -4.86
N GLU A 311 5.15 9.53 -6.15
CA GLU A 311 4.63 10.56 -7.04
C GLU A 311 3.14 10.34 -7.27
N VAL A 312 2.32 11.37 -7.07
CA VAL A 312 0.94 11.39 -7.55
C VAL A 312 0.96 11.86 -8.99
N ARG A 313 0.38 11.09 -9.89
CA ARG A 313 0.36 11.40 -11.33
C ARG A 313 -1.06 11.42 -11.87
N CYS A 314 -1.31 12.35 -12.78
CA CYS A 314 -2.45 12.31 -13.69
C CYS A 314 -1.94 11.97 -15.09
N LEU A 315 -2.52 10.94 -15.69
CA LEU A 315 -2.23 10.52 -17.06
C LEU A 315 -3.48 10.69 -17.92
N ASP A 316 -3.26 10.86 -19.22
CA ASP A 316 -4.29 10.57 -20.21
C ASP A 316 -4.44 9.04 -20.38
N VAL A 317 -5.70 8.59 -20.56
CA VAL A 317 -6.04 7.18 -20.72
C VAL A 317 -5.63 6.61 -22.07
N GLU A 318 -5.55 7.43 -23.12
CA GLU A 318 -5.05 7.01 -24.44
C GLU A 318 -3.52 6.84 -24.44
N GLY A 319 -2.84 7.48 -23.48
CA GLY A 319 -1.40 7.72 -23.60
C GLY A 319 -1.15 8.50 -24.89
N PHE A 320 -0.02 8.30 -25.56
CA PHE A 320 0.20 9.02 -26.81
C PHE A 320 -0.65 8.52 -28.00
N HIS A 321 -1.60 7.59 -27.87
CA HIS A 321 -2.28 6.96 -29.03
C HIS A 321 -3.13 7.91 -29.87
N ASP A 322 -3.77 8.88 -29.25
CA ASP A 322 -4.61 9.90 -29.90
C ASP A 322 -3.81 10.89 -30.77
N GLY A 323 -2.49 10.96 -30.56
CA GLY A 323 -1.60 11.88 -31.28
C GLY A 323 -1.47 13.25 -30.63
N GLU A 324 -1.95 13.41 -29.41
CA GLU A 324 -1.76 14.58 -28.58
C GLU A 324 -0.71 14.30 -27.50
N ASP A 325 -0.15 15.37 -26.94
CA ASP A 325 0.71 15.32 -25.76
C ASP A 325 -0.03 16.23 -24.77
N ASP A 326 -0.67 15.64 -23.78
CA ASP A 326 -1.74 16.25 -22.99
C ASP A 326 -1.24 17.03 -21.79
N GLY A 327 -1.95 18.09 -21.43
CA GLY A 327 -1.65 18.87 -20.23
C GLY A 327 -0.32 19.65 -20.27
N PRO A 328 0.13 20.18 -19.11
CA PRO A 328 1.30 21.05 -19.02
C PRO A 328 2.66 20.32 -19.01
N VAL A 329 2.72 19.04 -18.63
CA VAL A 329 3.97 18.27 -18.69
C VAL A 329 4.22 17.88 -20.15
N LYS A 330 5.42 18.17 -20.66
CA LYS A 330 5.80 17.98 -22.06
C LYS A 330 7.22 17.45 -22.12
N GLY A 331 7.50 16.54 -23.06
CA GLY A 331 8.87 16.07 -23.28
C GLY A 331 9.49 15.35 -22.08
N GLU A 332 8.70 14.56 -21.34
CA GLU A 332 9.19 13.85 -20.15
C GLU A 332 10.42 13.00 -20.51
N SER A 333 11.45 13.04 -19.65
CA SER A 333 12.70 12.35 -19.91
C SER A 333 12.58 10.87 -19.58
N ALA A 334 12.72 10.00 -20.58
CA ALA A 334 12.77 8.54 -20.41
C ALA A 334 14.19 8.00 -20.65
N ARG A 335 14.65 7.06 -19.80
CA ARG A 335 15.93 6.37 -20.01
C ARG A 335 15.81 5.37 -21.15
N VAL A 336 16.79 5.40 -22.04
CA VAL A 336 16.89 4.54 -23.23
C VAL A 336 17.85 3.40 -22.98
N ALA A 337 19.06 3.71 -22.51
CA ALA A 337 20.11 2.70 -22.27
C ALA A 337 21.17 3.21 -21.29
N ASP A 338 21.89 2.28 -20.67
CA ASP A 338 23.05 2.53 -19.82
C ASP A 338 24.27 1.76 -20.35
N LEU A 339 25.44 2.42 -20.41
CA LEU A 339 26.73 1.76 -20.62
C LEU A 339 27.59 1.89 -19.38
N VAL A 340 28.19 0.78 -18.93
CA VAL A 340 29.11 0.78 -17.78
C VAL A 340 30.49 1.25 -18.23
N LEU A 341 30.97 2.36 -17.68
CA LEU A 341 32.22 3.02 -18.08
C LEU A 341 33.49 2.21 -17.80
N ALA A 342 33.42 1.20 -16.93
CA ALA A 342 34.55 0.32 -16.67
C ALA A 342 34.80 -0.69 -17.80
N THR A 343 33.78 -0.97 -18.62
CA THR A 343 33.85 -1.90 -19.76
C THR A 343 34.60 -1.28 -20.95
N GLU A 344 35.08 -2.10 -21.88
CA GLU A 344 35.72 -1.61 -23.11
C GLU A 344 34.75 -0.73 -23.93
N GLY A 345 33.49 -1.17 -24.08
CA GLY A 345 32.46 -0.41 -24.77
C GLY A 345 32.16 0.95 -24.13
N GLY A 346 32.07 1.01 -22.80
CA GLY A 346 31.86 2.26 -22.07
C GLY A 346 33.03 3.24 -22.18
N LYS A 347 34.28 2.74 -22.17
CA LYS A 347 35.48 3.57 -22.40
C LYS A 347 35.52 4.10 -23.83
N ALA A 348 35.25 3.25 -24.82
CA ALA A 348 35.18 3.63 -26.22
C ALA A 348 34.09 4.69 -26.48
N ALA A 349 32.93 4.57 -25.82
CA ALA A 349 31.85 5.54 -25.92
C ALA A 349 32.28 6.95 -25.45
N LEU A 350 33.00 7.07 -24.32
CA LEU A 350 33.48 8.37 -23.85
C LEU A 350 34.46 9.02 -24.82
N VAL A 351 35.36 8.25 -25.42
CA VAL A 351 36.33 8.76 -26.41
C VAL A 351 35.60 9.22 -27.67
N ALA A 352 34.69 8.39 -28.20
CA ALA A 352 33.92 8.72 -29.40
C ALA A 352 33.09 10.01 -29.20
N LEU A 353 32.44 10.17 -28.04
CA LEU A 353 31.65 11.36 -27.73
C LEU A 353 32.51 12.62 -27.62
N ALA A 354 33.74 12.52 -27.12
CA ALA A 354 34.70 13.64 -27.12
C ALA A 354 35.11 14.03 -28.55
N ASP A 355 35.16 13.06 -29.46
CA ASP A 355 35.42 13.26 -30.89
C ASP A 355 34.15 13.63 -31.70
N GLY A 356 33.02 13.86 -31.03
CA GLY A 356 31.76 14.24 -31.66
C GLY A 356 31.08 13.11 -32.44
N LYS A 357 31.24 11.85 -32.01
CA LYS A 357 30.69 10.65 -32.64
C LYS A 357 30.00 9.73 -31.64
N LEU A 358 29.16 8.83 -32.14
CA LEU A 358 28.69 7.67 -31.39
C LEU A 358 29.63 6.50 -31.64
N SER A 359 29.95 5.72 -30.60
CA SER A 359 30.69 4.46 -30.75
C SER A 359 29.75 3.31 -31.14
N ASP A 360 30.31 2.22 -31.65
CA ASP A 360 29.55 1.00 -31.99
C ASP A 360 28.73 0.50 -30.78
N SER A 361 29.31 0.50 -29.58
CA SER A 361 28.57 0.08 -28.38
C SER A 361 27.39 0.99 -28.02
N VAL A 362 27.45 2.29 -28.36
CA VAL A 362 26.30 3.18 -28.19
C VAL A 362 25.24 2.89 -29.24
N LEU A 363 25.64 2.68 -30.49
CA LEU A 363 24.72 2.33 -31.59
C LEU A 363 24.01 0.99 -31.32
N GLU A 364 24.73 -0.02 -30.84
CA GLU A 364 24.19 -1.32 -30.44
C GLU A 364 23.19 -1.18 -29.28
N ALA A 365 23.51 -0.38 -28.26
CA ALA A 365 22.62 -0.13 -27.13
C ALA A 365 21.33 0.59 -27.55
N LEU A 366 21.45 1.58 -28.45
CA LEU A 366 20.32 2.29 -29.04
C LEU A 366 19.43 1.34 -29.86
N GLN A 367 20.04 0.50 -30.71
CA GLN A 367 19.32 -0.48 -31.50
C GLN A 367 18.56 -1.49 -30.61
N ALA A 368 19.21 -2.01 -29.56
CA ALA A 368 18.58 -2.92 -28.60
C ALA A 368 17.37 -2.28 -27.90
N ALA A 369 17.46 -0.99 -27.58
CA ALA A 369 16.37 -0.22 -26.98
C ALA A 369 15.24 0.16 -27.97
N GLY A 370 15.40 -0.14 -29.27
CA GLY A 370 14.45 0.24 -30.33
C GLY A 370 14.65 1.65 -30.87
N GLU A 371 15.76 2.31 -30.54
CA GLU A 371 16.13 3.68 -30.93
C GLU A 371 17.28 3.67 -31.96
N GLU A 372 17.27 2.72 -32.90
CA GLU A 372 18.31 2.59 -33.93
C GLU A 372 18.55 3.93 -34.65
N ALA A 373 19.82 4.33 -34.72
CA ALA A 373 20.21 5.57 -35.39
C ALA A 373 20.20 5.39 -36.91
N ALA A 374 19.50 6.27 -37.62
CA ALA A 374 19.46 6.30 -39.07
C ALA A 374 20.08 7.58 -39.63
N GLY A 375 20.94 7.44 -40.64
CA GLY A 375 21.63 8.56 -41.27
C GLY A 375 22.72 9.19 -40.41
N ASP A 376 23.00 10.48 -40.65
CA ASP A 376 24.04 11.21 -39.95
C ASP A 376 23.53 11.69 -38.57
N VAL A 377 24.28 11.35 -37.52
CA VAL A 377 24.03 11.84 -36.15
C VAL A 377 25.00 12.95 -35.81
N LYS A 378 24.48 14.11 -35.43
CA LYS A 378 25.27 15.24 -34.94
C LYS A 378 25.42 15.15 -33.43
N ILE A 379 26.66 15.20 -32.94
CA ILE A 379 26.95 15.29 -31.51
C ILE A 379 27.29 16.72 -31.10
N GLU A 380 26.62 17.20 -30.07
CA GLU A 380 26.90 18.49 -29.44
C GLU A 380 27.34 18.27 -27.99
N VAL A 381 28.43 18.92 -27.59
CA VAL A 381 28.92 18.86 -26.21
C VAL A 381 28.19 19.92 -25.40
N ALA A 382 27.26 19.51 -24.56
CA ALA A 382 26.54 20.42 -23.65
C ALA A 382 27.38 20.74 -22.40
N LYS A 383 28.15 19.77 -21.91
CA LYS A 383 29.13 19.95 -20.83
C LYS A 383 30.29 18.99 -21.04
N GLU A 384 31.48 19.55 -21.18
CA GLU A 384 32.69 18.78 -21.49
C GLU A 384 32.87 17.60 -20.53
N GLY A 385 33.11 16.42 -21.11
CA GLY A 385 33.36 15.16 -20.38
C GLY A 385 32.17 14.60 -19.58
N THR A 386 30.98 15.22 -19.62
CA THR A 386 29.86 14.79 -18.77
C THR A 386 28.47 14.82 -19.41
N VAL A 387 28.17 15.73 -20.34
CA VAL A 387 26.85 15.83 -20.99
C VAL A 387 26.99 16.11 -22.47
N TRP A 388 26.30 15.32 -23.28
CA TRP A 388 26.24 15.44 -24.74
C TRP A 388 24.79 15.37 -25.22
N SER A 389 24.55 15.92 -26.39
CA SER A 389 23.31 15.79 -27.14
C SER A 389 23.60 15.10 -28.46
N ALA A 390 22.86 14.03 -28.78
CA ALA A 390 22.91 13.37 -30.07
C ALA A 390 21.64 13.72 -30.85
N ILE A 391 21.79 14.40 -31.98
CA ILE A 391 20.69 14.92 -32.80
C ILE A 391 20.68 14.15 -34.12
N GLY A 392 19.58 13.49 -34.42
CA GLY A 392 19.45 12.67 -35.62
C GLY A 392 18.11 11.93 -35.63
N ASN A 393 17.99 10.99 -36.56
CA ASN A 393 16.84 10.09 -36.61
C ASN A 393 17.12 8.86 -35.73
N PHE A 394 16.29 8.65 -34.70
CA PHE A 394 16.38 7.51 -33.79
C PHE A 394 15.04 6.79 -33.77
N GLY A 395 15.05 5.48 -34.07
CA GLY A 395 13.83 4.68 -34.13
C GLY A 395 12.81 5.17 -35.16
N GLY A 396 13.26 5.87 -36.21
CA GLY A 396 12.38 6.47 -37.23
C GLY A 396 11.91 7.89 -36.92
N VAL A 397 12.33 8.49 -35.80
CA VAL A 397 11.90 9.82 -35.35
C VAL A 397 13.09 10.76 -35.26
N ASP A 398 12.97 11.93 -35.87
CA ASP A 398 13.98 13.00 -35.71
C ASP A 398 13.89 13.57 -34.30
N ARG A 399 14.91 13.32 -33.48
CA ARG A 399 14.93 13.75 -32.08
C ARG A 399 16.34 14.00 -31.55
N THR A 400 16.39 14.61 -30.37
CA THR A 400 17.62 14.81 -29.61
C THR A 400 17.64 13.84 -28.44
N LEU A 401 18.67 12.99 -28.37
CA LEU A 401 18.97 12.18 -27.21
C LEU A 401 19.95 12.91 -26.30
N SER A 402 19.70 12.89 -24.99
CA SER A 402 20.64 13.41 -23.99
C SER A 402 21.49 12.26 -23.46
N ILE A 403 22.81 12.41 -23.53
CA ILE A 403 23.77 11.42 -23.02
C ILE A 403 24.49 12.04 -21.83
N LYS A 404 24.42 11.38 -20.67
CA LYS A 404 24.95 11.89 -19.40
C LYS A 404 25.86 10.87 -18.74
N LYS A 405 27.02 11.31 -18.28
CA LYS A 405 27.87 10.54 -17.37
C LYS A 405 27.31 10.65 -15.94
N ILE A 406 26.77 9.56 -15.41
CA ILE A 406 26.18 9.48 -14.07
C ILE A 406 26.93 8.41 -13.27
N GLY A 407 27.86 8.84 -12.43
CA GLY A 407 28.73 7.95 -11.66
C GLY A 407 29.51 6.99 -12.57
N PRO A 408 29.37 5.66 -12.42
CA PRO A 408 30.05 4.67 -13.24
C PRO A 408 29.37 4.39 -14.59
N LYS A 409 28.28 5.08 -14.90
CA LYS A 409 27.46 4.84 -16.10
C LYS A 409 27.49 6.03 -17.07
N LEU A 410 27.33 5.71 -18.34
CA LEU A 410 26.93 6.63 -19.39
C LEU A 410 25.47 6.31 -19.74
N SER A 411 24.56 7.17 -19.34
CA SER A 411 23.11 6.98 -19.48
C SER A 411 22.57 7.83 -20.63
N ILE A 412 21.73 7.23 -21.47
CA ILE A 412 21.11 7.86 -22.63
C ILE A 412 19.62 8.06 -22.33
N PHE A 413 19.12 9.24 -22.65
CA PHE A 413 17.73 9.64 -22.40
C PHE A 413 17.11 10.21 -23.67
N LYS A 414 15.80 10.01 -23.81
CA LYS A 414 14.96 10.69 -24.82
C LYS A 414 13.89 11.53 -24.13
N ALA A 415 13.43 12.57 -24.81
CA ALA A 415 12.16 13.21 -24.47
C ALA A 415 11.04 12.40 -25.11
N LEU A 416 10.03 12.05 -24.31
CA LEU A 416 8.80 11.41 -24.78
C LEU A 416 7.91 12.41 -25.52
N GLY A 417 7.09 11.90 -26.43
CA GLY A 417 6.03 12.67 -27.08
C GLY A 417 5.19 11.78 -28.00
N VAL A 418 4.40 12.40 -28.87
CA VAL A 418 3.36 11.76 -29.71
C VAL A 418 3.83 10.58 -30.58
N SER A 419 5.13 10.42 -30.81
CA SER A 419 5.69 9.28 -31.55
C SER A 419 5.94 8.04 -30.66
N ASP A 420 5.98 8.21 -29.35
CA ASP A 420 6.29 7.17 -28.36
C ASP A 420 5.00 6.48 -27.87
N LYS A 421 4.22 5.94 -28.81
CA LYS A 421 2.87 5.37 -28.61
C LYS A 421 2.75 4.26 -27.55
N ARG A 422 3.86 3.71 -27.06
CA ARG A 422 3.85 2.65 -26.02
C ARG A 422 4.15 3.20 -24.62
N ASP A 423 4.39 4.50 -24.52
CA ASP A 423 4.61 5.22 -23.28
C ASP A 423 3.32 5.92 -22.84
N ALA A 424 3.18 6.08 -21.53
CA ALA A 424 2.12 6.88 -20.94
C ALA A 424 2.30 8.37 -21.29
N ASP A 425 1.18 9.06 -21.49
CA ASP A 425 1.15 10.51 -21.57
C ASP A 425 0.82 11.10 -20.20
N VAL A 426 1.68 11.98 -19.71
CA VAL A 426 1.63 12.52 -18.36
C VAL A 426 1.08 13.94 -18.44
N VAL A 427 -0.07 14.18 -17.81
CA VAL A 427 -0.68 15.50 -17.73
C VAL A 427 0.02 16.34 -16.65
N TRP A 428 0.11 15.82 -15.42
CA TRP A 428 0.78 16.49 -14.31
C TRP A 428 1.36 15.49 -13.30
N VAL A 429 2.36 15.94 -12.53
CA VAL A 429 3.06 15.15 -11.52
C VAL A 429 3.23 15.97 -10.24
N PHE A 430 3.07 15.32 -9.09
CA PHE A 430 3.40 15.86 -7.77
C PHE A 430 4.28 14.85 -7.02
N ASN A 431 5.53 15.20 -6.71
CA ASN A 431 6.47 14.34 -6.00
C ASN A 431 6.38 14.59 -4.49
N MET A 432 5.79 13.66 -3.73
CA MET A 432 5.56 13.84 -2.30
C MET A 432 6.86 13.86 -1.50
N MET A 433 7.86 13.06 -1.87
CA MET A 433 9.15 13.02 -1.17
C MET A 433 9.91 14.34 -1.31
N GLU A 434 9.92 14.92 -2.52
CA GLU A 434 10.61 16.19 -2.78
C GLU A 434 9.85 17.40 -2.23
N GLU A 435 8.53 17.45 -2.44
CA GLU A 435 7.71 18.63 -2.10
C GLU A 435 7.28 18.65 -0.62
N LEU A 436 7.12 17.48 0.02
CA LEU A 436 6.60 17.38 1.39
C LEU A 436 7.61 16.80 2.39
N GLY A 437 8.73 16.26 1.92
CA GLY A 437 9.74 15.64 2.78
C GLY A 437 9.29 14.31 3.39
N THR A 438 8.31 13.63 2.79
CA THR A 438 7.83 12.32 3.24
C THR A 438 8.89 11.24 2.99
N SER A 439 8.98 10.28 3.90
CA SER A 439 9.85 9.10 3.77
C SER A 439 8.97 7.86 3.75
N GLN A 440 8.65 7.39 2.54
CA GLN A 440 7.78 6.22 2.37
C GLN A 440 8.46 4.94 2.88
N HIS A 441 7.69 3.99 3.40
CA HIS A 441 8.27 2.73 3.89
C HIS A 441 7.91 1.54 2.99
N ASN A 442 8.93 0.78 2.55
CA ASN A 442 8.89 -0.37 1.62
C ASN A 442 8.42 -0.02 0.20
N MET A 443 7.30 0.68 0.09
CA MET A 443 6.74 1.23 -1.15
C MET A 443 5.72 2.32 -0.83
N CYS A 444 5.38 3.12 -1.83
CA CYS A 444 4.17 3.92 -1.78
C CYS A 444 2.96 3.09 -2.25
N SER A 445 1.89 3.07 -1.46
CA SER A 445 0.63 2.41 -1.81
C SER A 445 -0.55 3.27 -1.39
N CYS A 446 -1.32 3.74 -2.37
CA CYS A 446 -2.58 4.44 -2.16
C CYS A 446 -3.41 4.35 -3.44
N SER A 447 -4.48 3.57 -3.42
CA SER A 447 -5.51 3.61 -4.47
C SER A 447 -6.39 4.84 -4.22
N VAL A 448 -6.05 5.94 -4.87
CA VAL A 448 -6.67 7.26 -4.65
C VAL A 448 -8.19 7.23 -4.92
N THR A 449 -8.89 8.24 -4.39
CA THR A 449 -10.33 8.43 -4.65
C THR A 449 -10.66 9.91 -4.74
N THR A 450 -11.80 10.22 -5.34
CA THR A 450 -12.27 11.59 -5.56
C THR A 450 -13.60 11.89 -4.87
N TYR A 451 -13.85 13.19 -4.69
CA TYR A 451 -15.17 13.75 -4.43
C TYR A 451 -15.29 15.11 -5.13
N GLY A 452 -15.97 15.14 -6.27
CA GLY A 452 -15.93 16.30 -7.17
C GLY A 452 -14.53 16.53 -7.72
N ASP A 453 -13.97 17.72 -7.48
CA ASP A 453 -12.62 18.10 -7.92
C ASP A 453 -11.53 17.73 -6.91
N PHE A 454 -11.89 17.19 -5.75
CA PHE A 454 -10.96 16.83 -4.68
C PHE A 454 -10.42 15.41 -4.91
N LEU A 455 -9.10 15.26 -4.88
CA LEU A 455 -8.38 13.99 -4.92
C LEU A 455 -7.71 13.75 -3.55
N PHE A 456 -7.97 12.61 -2.94
CA PHE A 456 -7.44 12.27 -1.61
C PHE A 456 -6.32 11.25 -1.69
N VAL A 457 -5.22 11.53 -1.00
CA VAL A 457 -3.96 10.78 -1.13
C VAL A 457 -3.32 10.51 0.24
N ASN A 458 -3.00 9.24 0.49
CA ASN A 458 -2.12 8.79 1.58
C ASN A 458 -0.67 8.83 1.09
N THR A 459 0.26 9.40 1.87
CA THR A 459 1.65 9.62 1.44
C THR A 459 2.56 8.43 1.65
N SER A 460 2.08 7.38 2.31
CA SER A 460 2.86 6.21 2.72
C SER A 460 4.07 6.46 3.62
N ASN A 461 4.10 7.62 4.29
CA ASN A 461 5.13 7.96 5.25
C ASN A 461 5.28 6.86 6.32
N GLY A 462 6.52 6.51 6.67
CA GLY A 462 6.79 5.39 7.55
C GLY A 462 8.23 5.36 8.04
N LEU A 463 8.60 4.23 8.63
CA LEU A 463 9.91 4.06 9.28
C LEU A 463 11.08 3.91 8.30
N ASP A 464 12.29 3.93 8.84
CA ASP A 464 13.47 3.44 8.15
C ASP A 464 13.56 1.90 8.17
N GLU A 465 14.60 1.35 7.52
CA GLU A 465 14.85 -0.10 7.42
C GLU A 465 15.08 -0.78 8.79
N SER A 466 15.38 -0.03 9.85
CA SER A 466 15.54 -0.61 11.18
C SER A 466 14.21 -0.94 11.85
N HIS A 467 13.10 -0.43 11.29
CA HIS A 467 11.76 -0.50 11.86
C HIS A 467 11.67 0.14 13.27
N LEU A 468 12.61 1.03 13.60
CA LEU A 468 12.67 1.75 14.87
C LEU A 468 12.46 3.25 14.69
N ASN A 469 13.22 3.87 13.79
CA ASN A 469 13.22 5.32 13.62
C ASN A 469 12.19 5.75 12.58
N LEU A 470 11.49 6.84 12.86
CA LEU A 470 10.63 7.52 11.92
C LEU A 470 11.39 8.73 11.35
N PRO A 471 11.85 8.70 10.08
CA PRO A 471 12.71 9.76 9.54
C PRO A 471 12.00 11.10 9.40
N ALA A 472 10.69 11.08 9.12
CA ALA A 472 9.91 12.27 8.81
C ALA A 472 8.63 12.37 9.67
N PRO A 473 8.76 12.53 11.01
CA PRO A 473 7.61 12.51 11.93
C PRO A 473 6.64 13.69 11.76
N ASP A 474 7.12 14.81 11.22
CA ASP A 474 6.32 16.03 11.00
C ASP A 474 5.78 16.12 9.56
N ALA A 475 6.19 15.20 8.67
CA ALA A 475 5.75 15.22 7.29
C ALA A 475 4.25 14.90 7.18
N PRO A 476 3.54 15.53 6.22
CA PRO A 476 2.16 15.19 5.94
C PRO A 476 1.98 13.71 5.58
N THR A 477 0.90 13.14 6.10
CA THR A 477 0.51 11.73 5.94
C THR A 477 -0.75 11.60 5.08
N PHE A 478 -1.57 12.66 5.02
CA PHE A 478 -2.79 12.70 4.24
C PHE A 478 -2.99 14.06 3.57
N LEU A 479 -3.44 14.03 2.30
CA LEU A 479 -3.54 15.21 1.45
C LEU A 479 -4.89 15.26 0.74
N CYS A 480 -5.37 16.48 0.49
CA CYS A 480 -6.38 16.75 -0.51
C CYS A 480 -5.77 17.64 -1.60
N MET A 481 -5.96 17.25 -2.84
CA MET A 481 -5.43 17.91 -4.02
C MET A 481 -6.57 18.28 -4.97
N ASN A 482 -6.37 19.29 -5.81
CA ASN A 482 -7.20 19.51 -6.98
C ASN A 482 -6.81 18.48 -8.05
N LYS A 483 -7.74 17.58 -8.41
CA LYS A 483 -7.47 16.49 -9.37
C LYS A 483 -7.07 16.97 -10.77
N ASN A 484 -7.47 18.19 -11.14
CA ASN A 484 -7.23 18.72 -12.48
C ASN A 484 -5.86 19.39 -12.61
N THR A 485 -5.32 19.93 -11.51
CA THR A 485 -4.09 20.74 -11.53
C THR A 485 -2.93 20.13 -10.74
N GLY A 486 -3.20 19.18 -9.83
CA GLY A 486 -2.20 18.65 -8.90
C GLY A 486 -1.87 19.60 -7.73
N GLU A 487 -2.60 20.70 -7.57
CA GLU A 487 -2.41 21.64 -6.45
C GLU A 487 -2.84 21.01 -5.12
N VAL A 488 -1.98 21.05 -4.10
CA VAL A 488 -2.33 20.64 -2.74
C VAL A 488 -3.21 21.70 -2.09
N LEU A 489 -4.45 21.35 -1.78
CA LEU A 489 -5.44 22.25 -1.16
C LEU A 489 -5.29 22.25 0.36
N TRP A 490 -5.11 21.07 0.95
CA TRP A 490 -4.77 20.94 2.37
C TRP A 490 -4.00 19.66 2.65
N LYS A 491 -3.37 19.66 3.83
CA LYS A 491 -2.57 18.54 4.34
C LYS A 491 -2.82 18.30 5.83
N ASP A 492 -2.69 17.05 6.23
CA ASP A 492 -2.73 16.62 7.62
C ASP A 492 -1.52 15.74 7.93
N SER A 493 -1.02 15.82 9.17
CA SER A 493 0.16 15.07 9.63
C SER A 493 -0.19 13.97 10.63
N SER A 494 -1.47 13.67 10.87
CA SER A 494 -1.87 12.58 11.77
C SER A 494 -1.47 11.24 11.15
N PRO A 495 -0.79 10.33 11.87
CA PRO A 495 -0.65 10.32 13.31
C PRO A 495 0.72 10.83 13.81
N GLY A 496 1.54 11.40 12.93
CA GLY A 496 2.85 11.97 13.22
C GLY A 496 3.81 10.92 13.77
N SER A 497 4.37 11.18 14.96
CA SER A 497 5.32 10.27 15.62
C SER A 497 4.74 8.91 16.05
N ASN A 498 3.43 8.70 15.91
CA ASN A 498 2.77 7.45 16.29
C ASN A 498 2.67 6.41 15.17
N ILE A 499 3.22 6.67 13.98
CA ILE A 499 3.28 5.65 12.92
C ILE A 499 4.01 4.40 13.43
N LEU A 500 3.33 3.26 13.42
CA LEU A 500 3.85 1.99 13.92
C LEU A 500 4.92 1.42 13.00
N HIS A 501 4.68 1.47 11.68
CA HIS A 501 5.53 0.87 10.64
C HIS A 501 5.46 1.64 9.30
N GLY A 502 4.34 1.56 8.59
CA GLY A 502 4.10 2.24 7.32
C GLY A 502 2.62 2.56 7.12
N GLN A 503 2.28 3.18 6.00
CA GLN A 503 0.92 3.60 5.69
C GLN A 503 0.54 3.17 4.26
N TRP A 504 -0.37 2.21 4.13
CA TRP A 504 -0.67 1.60 2.81
C TRP A 504 -2.16 1.47 2.50
N SER A 505 -3.02 1.79 3.46
CA SER A 505 -4.47 1.77 3.25
C SER A 505 -4.93 2.96 2.41
N SER A 506 -5.96 2.70 1.60
CA SER A 506 -6.54 3.66 0.67
C SER A 506 -7.71 4.42 1.30
N PRO A 507 -7.94 5.69 0.92
CA PRO A 507 -9.07 6.45 1.43
C PRO A 507 -10.42 6.03 0.82
N ALA A 508 -11.50 6.26 1.56
CA ALA A 508 -12.89 6.13 1.09
C ALA A 508 -13.66 7.43 1.36
N VAL A 509 -14.72 7.71 0.58
CA VAL A 509 -15.49 8.95 0.71
C VAL A 509 -16.98 8.70 0.52
N ALA A 510 -17.82 9.25 1.39
CA ALA A 510 -19.27 9.27 1.22
C ALA A 510 -19.93 10.46 1.94
N GLU A 511 -21.19 10.73 1.61
CA GLU A 511 -22.04 11.56 2.47
C GLU A 511 -22.54 10.71 3.63
N LEU A 512 -22.11 11.05 4.86
CA LEU A 512 -22.39 10.29 6.08
C LEU A 512 -23.00 11.24 7.11
N GLY A 513 -24.25 10.98 7.50
CA GLY A 513 -25.01 11.88 8.37
C GLY A 513 -25.23 13.27 7.76
N GLY A 514 -25.38 13.36 6.44
CA GLY A 514 -25.55 14.63 5.71
C GLY A 514 -24.28 15.47 5.56
N VAL A 515 -23.10 14.89 5.83
CA VAL A 515 -21.80 15.54 5.64
C VAL A 515 -20.95 14.68 4.72
N ALA A 516 -20.38 15.25 3.67
CA ALA A 516 -19.36 14.55 2.88
C ALA A 516 -18.10 14.35 3.73
N GLN A 517 -17.75 13.09 4.01
CA GLN A 517 -16.62 12.69 4.85
C GLN A 517 -15.64 11.86 4.04
N VAL A 518 -14.35 12.19 4.13
CA VAL A 518 -13.25 11.35 3.67
C VAL A 518 -12.65 10.60 4.84
N LEU A 519 -12.50 9.29 4.68
CA LEU A 519 -11.95 8.37 5.65
C LEU A 519 -10.48 8.09 5.32
N PHE A 520 -9.62 8.22 6.33
CA PHE A 520 -8.19 8.03 6.23
C PHE A 520 -7.71 7.06 7.31
N CYS A 521 -7.07 5.99 6.88
CA CYS A 521 -6.45 4.99 7.75
C CYS A 521 -5.01 5.41 8.09
N GLY A 522 -4.78 5.79 9.34
CA GLY A 522 -3.45 6.12 9.84
C GLY A 522 -2.57 4.90 10.04
N GLY A 523 -1.25 5.11 10.00
CA GLY A 523 -0.24 4.09 10.29
C GLY A 523 -0.11 3.75 11.78
N ASP A 524 -1.00 4.24 12.63
CA ASP A 524 -1.07 4.05 14.08
C ASP A 524 -2.20 3.09 14.51
N GLY A 525 -2.95 2.58 13.54
CA GLY A 525 -4.14 1.76 13.76
C GLY A 525 -5.41 2.58 14.05
N TRP A 526 -5.40 3.88 13.77
CA TRP A 526 -6.57 4.74 13.91
C TRP A 526 -7.19 5.06 12.56
N LEU A 527 -8.52 5.07 12.52
CA LEU A 527 -9.31 5.61 11.43
C LEU A 527 -9.68 7.05 11.73
N TYR A 528 -9.40 7.94 10.79
CA TYR A 528 -9.68 9.37 10.86
C TYR A 528 -10.74 9.74 9.83
N SER A 529 -11.62 10.67 10.18
CA SER A 529 -12.57 11.27 9.25
C SER A 529 -12.35 12.76 9.15
N PHE A 530 -12.30 13.26 7.91
CA PHE A 530 -12.26 14.68 7.60
C PHE A 530 -13.45 15.05 6.74
N LYS A 531 -13.84 16.32 6.76
CA LYS A 531 -14.77 16.84 5.77
C LYS A 531 -14.14 16.76 4.37
N ALA A 532 -14.85 16.17 3.42
CA ALA A 532 -14.39 16.01 2.04
C ALA A 532 -14.59 17.32 1.24
N ASN A 533 -13.76 18.32 1.52
CA ASN A 533 -13.77 19.62 0.83
C ASN A 533 -12.36 20.17 0.63
N GLY A 534 -12.26 21.41 0.15
CA GLY A 534 -10.99 22.13 -0.05
C GLY A 534 -10.31 22.65 1.22
N GLY A 535 -10.84 22.35 2.41
CA GLY A 535 -10.26 22.81 3.68
C GLY A 535 -10.34 24.33 3.90
N VAL A 536 -9.67 24.80 4.95
CA VAL A 536 -9.51 26.23 5.29
C VAL A 536 -8.05 26.46 5.67
N ASP A 537 -7.41 27.48 5.09
CA ASP A 537 -6.01 27.86 5.37
C ASP A 537 -5.01 26.69 5.26
N GLY A 538 -5.19 25.84 4.25
CA GLY A 538 -4.34 24.69 3.99
C GLY A 538 -4.56 23.49 4.94
N LYS A 539 -5.65 23.48 5.71
CA LYS A 539 -5.97 22.43 6.70
C LYS A 539 -7.33 21.79 6.44
N GLY A 540 -7.38 20.47 6.57
CA GLY A 540 -8.64 19.72 6.59
C GLY A 540 -9.38 19.88 7.91
N GLU A 541 -10.70 19.74 7.88
CA GLU A 541 -11.55 19.75 9.08
C GLU A 541 -11.74 18.30 9.56
N MET A 542 -10.98 17.87 10.58
CA MET A 542 -11.17 16.55 11.20
C MET A 542 -12.50 16.51 11.96
N LEU A 543 -13.35 15.54 11.62
CA LEU A 543 -14.68 15.36 12.20
C LEU A 543 -14.65 14.39 13.39
N TRP A 544 -13.97 13.26 13.23
CA TRP A 544 -13.80 12.25 14.27
C TRP A 544 -12.58 11.37 14.04
N LYS A 545 -12.20 10.63 15.07
CA LYS A 545 -11.15 9.61 15.03
C LYS A 545 -11.49 8.40 15.91
N PHE A 546 -11.09 7.21 15.47
CA PHE A 546 -11.43 5.93 16.07
C PHE A 546 -10.21 5.01 16.12
N ASP A 547 -9.76 4.63 17.31
CA ASP A 547 -8.70 3.63 17.49
C ASP A 547 -9.26 2.22 17.26
N CYS A 548 -8.78 1.54 16.22
CA CYS A 548 -9.24 0.20 15.86
C CYS A 548 -8.56 -0.91 16.67
N ASN A 549 -7.68 -0.54 17.61
CA ASN A 549 -6.99 -1.48 18.48
C ASN A 549 -7.49 -1.39 19.94
N PRO A 550 -7.59 -2.52 20.65
CA PRO A 550 -7.74 -2.55 22.10
C PRO A 550 -6.65 -1.73 22.79
N LYS A 551 -6.98 -1.07 23.91
CA LYS A 551 -6.03 -0.13 24.54
C LYS A 551 -4.80 -0.77 25.13
N GLU A 552 -4.91 -2.03 25.54
CA GLU A 552 -3.78 -2.80 26.08
C GLU A 552 -2.96 -3.51 25.00
N SER A 553 -3.41 -3.48 23.74
CA SER A 553 -2.66 -4.05 22.61
C SER A 553 -1.28 -3.43 22.49
N LYS A 554 -0.28 -4.25 22.15
CA LYS A 554 1.12 -3.84 22.13
C LYS A 554 1.75 -4.08 20.77
N TRP A 555 2.44 -3.06 20.27
CA TRP A 555 3.29 -3.18 19.10
C TRP A 555 4.60 -3.87 19.50
N VAL A 556 4.90 -4.99 18.85
CA VAL A 556 6.17 -5.72 18.99
C VAL A 556 6.73 -5.91 17.59
N ILE A 557 7.97 -5.45 17.39
CA ILE A 557 8.67 -5.59 16.12
C ILE A 557 8.89 -7.07 15.83
N GLY A 558 8.68 -7.48 14.57
CA GLY A 558 8.78 -8.87 14.14
C GLY A 558 7.48 -9.66 14.23
N GLY A 559 6.35 -9.01 14.55
CA GLY A 559 5.03 -9.59 14.34
C GLY A 559 4.39 -10.31 15.52
N GLU A 560 5.09 -10.46 16.65
CA GLU A 560 4.54 -11.10 17.87
C GLU A 560 3.57 -10.21 18.68
N GLY A 561 3.30 -8.98 18.21
CA GLY A 561 2.49 -8.00 18.94
C GLY A 561 1.00 -8.06 18.61
N THR A 562 0.14 -7.65 19.53
CA THR A 562 -1.33 -7.62 19.32
C THR A 562 -1.85 -6.29 18.75
N ARG A 563 -1.00 -5.25 18.68
CA ARG A 563 -1.37 -3.97 18.06
C ARG A 563 -1.09 -4.00 16.57
N ASN A 564 -2.03 -3.52 15.78
CA ASN A 564 -2.01 -3.60 14.32
C ASN A 564 -2.12 -2.23 13.63
N ASN A 565 -1.70 -2.20 12.36
CA ASN A 565 -1.96 -1.11 11.42
C ASN A 565 -3.35 -1.25 10.79
N LEU A 566 -3.67 -0.30 9.92
CA LEU A 566 -4.77 -0.39 8.96
C LEU A 566 -4.18 -0.49 7.55
N ILE A 567 -4.33 -1.66 6.92
CA ILE A 567 -3.89 -1.90 5.53
C ILE A 567 -5.10 -2.13 4.63
N ALA A 568 -6.10 -2.88 5.11
CA ALA A 568 -7.42 -2.94 4.49
C ALA A 568 -8.02 -1.54 4.29
N THR A 569 -8.89 -1.41 3.29
CA THR A 569 -9.57 -0.15 2.96
C THR A 569 -10.91 -0.06 3.72
N PRO A 570 -11.32 1.11 4.24
CA PRO A 570 -12.63 1.24 4.87
C PRO A 570 -13.74 1.12 3.83
N VAL A 571 -14.74 0.30 4.12
CA VAL A 571 -15.90 0.06 3.26
C VAL A 571 -17.10 0.80 3.82
N ILE A 572 -17.85 1.47 2.95
CA ILE A 572 -19.04 2.23 3.33
C ILE A 572 -20.27 1.50 2.81
N TYR A 573 -21.17 1.14 3.72
CA TYR A 573 -22.39 0.41 3.39
C TYR A 573 -23.53 0.82 4.35
N ASN A 574 -24.68 1.20 3.80
CA ASN A 574 -25.85 1.66 4.56
C ASN A 574 -25.52 2.72 5.65
N ASP A 575 -24.79 3.77 5.26
CA ASP A 575 -24.35 4.87 6.12
C ASP A 575 -23.43 4.48 7.30
N LEU A 576 -22.93 3.24 7.31
CA LEU A 576 -21.98 2.72 8.29
C LEU A 576 -20.61 2.47 7.65
N VAL A 577 -19.58 2.43 8.48
CA VAL A 577 -18.19 2.20 8.08
C VAL A 577 -17.70 0.87 8.63
N TYR A 578 -17.11 0.05 7.76
CA TYR A 578 -16.55 -1.26 8.08
C TYR A 578 -15.05 -1.26 7.83
N ILE A 579 -14.26 -1.70 8.82
CA ILE A 579 -12.80 -1.69 8.71
C ILE A 579 -12.18 -2.80 9.56
N ALA A 580 -11.15 -3.45 9.00
CA ALA A 580 -10.36 -4.46 9.68
C ALA A 580 -8.91 -3.99 9.91
N VAL A 581 -8.26 -4.52 10.93
CA VAL A 581 -6.85 -4.26 11.24
C VAL A 581 -5.94 -5.39 10.76
N GLY A 582 -4.67 -5.06 10.50
CA GLY A 582 -3.65 -6.04 10.12
C GLY A 582 -2.24 -5.47 10.12
N GLN A 583 -1.28 -6.22 9.59
CA GLN A 583 0.12 -5.80 9.49
C GLN A 583 0.71 -6.18 8.14
N ASP A 584 1.92 -5.68 7.89
CA ASP A 584 2.75 -6.15 6.78
C ASP A 584 2.78 -7.69 6.79
N PRO A 585 2.50 -8.36 5.67
CA PRO A 585 2.57 -9.82 5.56
C PRO A 585 3.87 -10.45 6.09
N GLU A 586 5.00 -9.73 6.03
CA GLU A 586 6.28 -10.23 6.57
C GLU A 586 6.26 -10.42 8.11
N HIS A 587 5.31 -9.80 8.81
CA HIS A 587 5.11 -9.98 10.25
C HIS A 587 4.21 -11.20 10.58
N GLY A 588 3.71 -11.91 9.57
CA GLY A 588 2.94 -13.13 9.75
C GLY A 588 1.61 -12.94 10.47
N GLU A 589 1.09 -14.07 10.92
CA GLU A 589 -0.23 -14.19 11.55
C GLU A 589 -0.30 -13.50 12.92
N GLY A 590 -1.53 -13.26 13.37
CA GLY A 590 -1.79 -12.73 14.69
C GLY A 590 -3.23 -12.27 14.85
N GLU A 591 -3.54 -11.77 16.04
CA GLU A 591 -4.86 -11.24 16.39
C GLU A 591 -5.28 -10.11 15.45
N GLY A 592 -6.52 -10.18 14.98
CA GLY A 592 -7.18 -9.14 14.20
C GLY A 592 -8.46 -8.64 14.86
N HIS A 593 -9.02 -7.59 14.25
CA HIS A 593 -10.26 -6.97 14.68
C HIS A 593 -11.00 -6.44 13.47
N PHE A 594 -12.32 -6.60 13.48
CA PHE A 594 -13.20 -6.07 12.46
C PHE A 594 -14.33 -5.25 13.11
N TRP A 595 -14.53 -4.04 12.61
CA TRP A 595 -15.38 -3.04 13.25
C TRP A 595 -16.50 -2.59 12.32
N CYS A 596 -17.69 -2.40 12.90
CA CYS A 596 -18.74 -1.58 12.31
C CYS A 596 -18.92 -0.30 13.13
N ILE A 597 -18.83 0.84 12.46
CA ILE A 597 -18.70 2.17 13.08
C ILE A 597 -19.80 3.10 12.58
N ASP A 598 -20.42 3.85 13.50
CA ASP A 598 -21.33 4.96 13.23
C ASP A 598 -20.55 6.27 12.95
N PRO A 599 -20.51 6.75 11.69
CA PRO A 599 -19.71 7.91 11.30
C PRO A 599 -20.39 9.26 11.61
N THR A 600 -21.53 9.26 12.31
CA THR A 600 -22.28 10.49 12.62
C THR A 600 -21.79 11.19 13.89
N LYS A 601 -21.03 10.49 14.75
CA LYS A 601 -20.42 11.08 15.95
C LYS A 601 -19.22 11.99 15.62
N ARG A 602 -18.74 12.74 16.60
CA ARG A 602 -17.66 13.73 16.45
C ARG A 602 -16.61 13.61 17.56
N GLY A 603 -15.38 14.03 17.27
CA GLY A 603 -14.25 13.98 18.20
C GLY A 603 -13.64 12.59 18.34
N ASN A 604 -13.14 12.25 19.54
CA ASN A 604 -12.66 10.90 19.83
C ASN A 604 -13.87 9.96 20.06
N VAL A 605 -14.09 9.07 19.10
CA VAL A 605 -15.25 8.16 19.06
C VAL A 605 -14.83 6.70 19.22
N SER A 606 -13.58 6.46 19.67
CA SER A 606 -13.04 5.14 19.96
C SER A 606 -13.92 4.36 20.95
N PRO A 607 -13.86 3.01 20.98
CA PRO A 607 -14.60 2.19 21.94
C PRO A 607 -14.31 2.56 23.40
N GLN A 608 -13.02 2.80 23.67
CA GLN A 608 -12.51 3.14 24.99
C GLN A 608 -11.57 4.35 24.91
N LEU A 609 -11.41 5.04 26.05
CA LEU A 609 -10.44 6.09 26.29
C LEU A 609 -9.29 5.53 27.12
N ALA A 610 -8.07 5.96 26.81
CA ALA A 610 -6.90 5.68 27.63
C ALA A 610 -6.82 6.74 28.74
N MET A 611 -6.81 6.32 30.00
CA MET A 611 -6.86 7.21 31.15
C MET A 611 -5.74 6.90 32.14
N LYS A 612 -5.22 7.91 32.83
CA LYS A 612 -4.36 7.75 33.99
C LYS A 612 -5.19 7.89 35.27
N VAL A 613 -4.93 7.03 36.24
CA VAL A 613 -5.51 7.10 37.58
C VAL A 613 -4.55 7.80 38.53
N ASP A 614 -4.97 8.93 39.09
CA ASP A 614 -4.24 9.66 40.13
C ASP A 614 -5.17 9.81 41.36
N GLY A 615 -5.06 8.86 42.30
CA GLY A 615 -5.98 8.75 43.44
C GLY A 615 -7.41 8.45 42.98
N ASP A 616 -8.36 9.31 43.35
CA ASP A 616 -9.77 9.20 42.91
C ASP A 616 -10.04 9.90 41.57
N SER A 617 -9.03 10.56 40.98
CA SER A 617 -9.18 11.31 39.73
C SER A 617 -8.71 10.51 38.51
N ARG A 618 -9.34 10.77 37.36
CA ARG A 618 -8.97 10.17 36.07
C ARG A 618 -8.75 11.28 35.04
N SER A 619 -7.68 11.17 34.25
CA SER A 619 -7.39 12.10 33.16
C SER A 619 -7.04 11.34 31.89
N GLU A 620 -7.51 11.83 30.73
CA GLU A 620 -7.17 11.22 29.43
C GLU A 620 -5.68 11.40 29.15
N ILE A 621 -5.03 10.33 28.68
CA ILE A 621 -3.62 10.36 28.31
C ILE A 621 -3.44 10.52 26.80
N PRO A 622 -2.34 11.17 26.35
CA PRO A 622 -2.02 11.26 24.94
C PRO A 622 -1.87 9.89 24.28
N HIS A 623 -2.18 9.82 22.99
CA HIS A 623 -1.93 8.61 22.20
C HIS A 623 -0.43 8.28 22.20
N LYS A 624 -0.12 6.99 22.40
CA LYS A 624 1.24 6.45 22.43
C LYS A 624 1.39 5.40 21.34
N ARG A 625 2.47 5.51 20.56
CA ARG A 625 2.85 4.59 19.48
C ARG A 625 2.81 3.12 19.89
N ILE A 626 3.53 2.74 20.94
CA ILE A 626 3.79 1.31 21.24
C ILE A 626 2.60 0.61 21.89
N GLN A 627 1.98 1.26 22.87
CA GLN A 627 0.89 0.69 23.64
C GLN A 627 0.10 1.86 24.25
N ALA A 628 -1.23 1.87 24.08
CA ALA A 628 -2.03 3.01 24.51
C ALA A 628 -2.22 3.06 26.03
N VAL A 629 -2.41 1.91 26.68
CA VAL A 629 -2.55 1.75 28.13
C VAL A 629 -1.50 0.76 28.64
N GLU A 630 -0.70 1.21 29.60
CA GLU A 630 0.32 0.45 30.31
C GLU A 630 -0.13 0.30 31.79
N PRO A 631 -0.83 -0.79 32.17
CA PRO A 631 -1.39 -0.97 33.51
C PRO A 631 -0.37 -0.82 34.64
N GLU A 632 0.88 -1.25 34.40
CA GLU A 632 1.99 -1.11 35.33
C GLU A 632 2.36 0.35 35.66
N LYS A 633 1.91 1.31 34.85
CA LYS A 633 2.07 2.76 35.08
C LYS A 633 0.83 3.41 35.72
N GLY A 634 -0.17 2.61 36.15
CA GLY A 634 -1.42 3.11 36.72
C GLY A 634 -2.37 3.70 35.66
N GLU A 635 -2.23 3.25 34.42
CA GLU A 635 -3.11 3.61 33.31
C GLU A 635 -4.21 2.56 33.15
N ILE A 636 -5.38 2.97 32.66
CA ILE A 636 -6.55 2.11 32.49
C ILE A 636 -7.28 2.44 31.18
N ALA A 637 -7.91 1.44 30.59
CA ALA A 637 -8.92 1.63 29.56
C ALA A 637 -10.29 1.90 30.23
N VAL A 638 -11.02 2.90 29.73
CA VAL A 638 -12.36 3.24 30.22
C VAL A 638 -13.30 3.36 29.05
N ASP A 639 -14.49 2.77 29.14
CA ASP A 639 -15.50 2.86 28.08
C ASP A 639 -15.81 4.31 27.72
N ASN A 640 -15.83 4.58 26.42
CA ASN A 640 -16.08 5.92 25.91
C ASN A 640 -17.60 6.13 25.77
N PRO A 641 -18.22 7.05 26.53
CA PRO A 641 -19.64 7.35 26.36
C PRO A 641 -19.96 7.95 24.98
N ASN A 642 -18.96 8.47 24.26
CA ASN A 642 -19.05 8.96 22.89
C ASN A 642 -18.64 7.90 21.84
N SER A 643 -18.51 6.62 22.22
CA SER A 643 -18.12 5.53 21.32
C SER A 643 -19.04 5.45 20.10
N ALA A 644 -18.46 5.34 18.90
CA ALA A 644 -19.16 5.11 17.63
C ALA A 644 -19.31 3.62 17.28
N VAL A 645 -18.95 2.69 18.18
CA VAL A 645 -19.08 1.26 17.91
C VAL A 645 -20.56 0.91 17.71
N VAL A 646 -20.86 0.27 16.58
CA VAL A 646 -22.14 -0.43 16.37
C VAL A 646 -21.98 -1.87 16.83
N TRP A 647 -20.94 -2.55 16.36
CA TRP A 647 -20.49 -3.86 16.83
C TRP A 647 -19.00 -4.07 16.51
N HIS A 648 -18.40 -5.06 17.15
CA HIS A 648 -17.00 -5.46 17.01
C HIS A 648 -16.90 -6.98 16.90
N TYR A 649 -16.03 -7.46 16.01
CA TYR A 649 -15.67 -8.87 15.85
C TYR A 649 -14.17 -9.06 16.09
N SER A 650 -13.85 -10.01 16.95
CA SER A 650 -12.49 -10.51 17.15
C SER A 650 -12.51 -12.00 17.48
N LEU A 651 -13.50 -12.45 18.24
CA LEU A 651 -13.72 -13.84 18.62
C LEU A 651 -15.24 -14.10 18.58
N SER A 652 -15.65 -15.31 18.22
CA SER A 652 -17.04 -15.77 18.33
C SER A 652 -17.09 -17.28 18.52
N ASP A 653 -17.43 -17.74 19.72
CA ASP A 653 -17.71 -19.14 20.05
C ASP A 653 -19.00 -19.57 19.33
N ASN A 654 -18.84 -20.02 18.09
CA ASN A 654 -19.93 -20.34 17.17
C ASN A 654 -20.48 -21.75 17.43
N ASN A 655 -19.68 -22.62 18.04
CA ASN A 655 -20.05 -23.99 18.38
C ASN A 655 -20.67 -24.14 19.80
N GLU A 656 -20.60 -23.07 20.61
CA GLU A 656 -21.08 -22.97 21.99
C GLU A 656 -20.43 -23.98 22.97
N ASP A 657 -19.20 -24.40 22.72
CA ASP A 657 -18.49 -25.37 23.54
C ASP A 657 -17.65 -24.72 24.66
N GLY A 658 -17.49 -23.40 24.63
CA GLY A 658 -16.80 -22.59 25.62
C GLY A 658 -15.29 -22.48 25.44
N GLU A 659 -14.73 -23.08 24.39
CA GLU A 659 -13.38 -22.83 23.89
C GLU A 659 -13.45 -21.95 22.63
N ILE A 660 -12.33 -21.38 22.20
CA ILE A 660 -12.27 -20.62 20.94
C ILE A 660 -11.30 -21.37 20.02
N ASP A 661 -11.84 -21.88 18.93
CA ASP A 661 -11.06 -22.52 17.88
C ASP A 661 -10.42 -21.47 16.95
N PHE A 662 -9.44 -21.90 16.14
CA PHE A 662 -8.76 -21.01 15.20
C PHE A 662 -9.74 -20.33 14.24
N GLU A 663 -10.72 -21.07 13.72
CA GLU A 663 -11.75 -20.60 12.80
C GLU A 663 -12.79 -19.66 13.46
N GLU A 664 -12.74 -19.53 14.78
CA GLU A 664 -13.60 -18.67 15.59
C GLU A 664 -12.93 -17.34 15.97
N GLU A 665 -11.68 -17.14 15.53
CA GLU A 665 -10.93 -15.90 15.69
C GLU A 665 -10.85 -15.11 14.38
N MET A 666 -11.01 -13.79 14.45
CA MET A 666 -10.61 -12.90 13.37
C MET A 666 -9.11 -12.67 13.46
N HIS A 667 -8.38 -13.11 12.43
CA HIS A 667 -6.95 -12.83 12.35
C HIS A 667 -6.67 -11.49 11.65
N ARG A 668 -5.41 -11.07 11.67
CA ARG A 668 -4.93 -9.92 10.89
C ARG A 668 -5.38 -10.03 9.44
N THR A 669 -5.73 -8.91 8.84
CA THR A 669 -6.04 -8.86 7.42
C THR A 669 -5.50 -7.62 6.73
N ILE A 670 -5.11 -7.82 5.48
CA ILE A 670 -4.88 -6.74 4.51
C ILE A 670 -6.00 -6.65 3.46
N GLY A 671 -6.90 -7.65 3.46
CA GLY A 671 -8.07 -7.73 2.59
C GLY A 671 -9.18 -6.77 3.01
N THR A 672 -9.83 -6.19 2.02
CA THR A 672 -11.01 -5.33 2.20
C THR A 672 -12.27 -6.20 2.18
N CYS A 673 -13.28 -5.90 2.99
CA CYS A 673 -14.53 -6.67 2.97
C CYS A 673 -15.41 -6.34 1.75
N ALA A 674 -16.35 -7.21 1.42
CA ALA A 674 -17.43 -6.95 0.46
C ALA A 674 -18.78 -7.19 1.12
N ILE A 675 -19.74 -6.30 0.91
CA ILE A 675 -21.01 -6.28 1.63
C ILE A 675 -22.19 -6.11 0.67
N LYS A 676 -23.12 -7.05 0.68
CA LYS A 676 -24.35 -6.98 -0.11
C LYS A 676 -25.50 -7.61 0.67
N ASP A 677 -26.70 -7.03 0.58
CA ASP A 677 -27.92 -7.54 1.23
C ASP A 677 -27.72 -7.89 2.72
N ASP A 678 -26.93 -7.04 3.40
CA ASP A 678 -26.50 -7.17 4.80
C ASP A 678 -25.67 -8.42 5.13
N VAL A 679 -25.08 -9.06 4.12
CA VAL A 679 -24.12 -10.15 4.26
C VAL A 679 -22.72 -9.64 3.91
N ILE A 680 -21.80 -9.81 4.85
CA ILE A 680 -20.37 -9.47 4.72
C ILE A 680 -19.59 -10.73 4.34
N TYR A 681 -18.61 -10.56 3.46
CA TYR A 681 -17.50 -11.48 3.29
C TYR A 681 -16.18 -10.72 3.52
N VAL A 682 -15.31 -11.26 4.37
CA VAL A 682 -13.97 -10.72 4.63
C VAL A 682 -12.97 -11.87 4.75
N ALA A 683 -11.90 -11.81 3.98
CA ALA A 683 -10.80 -12.77 4.09
C ALA A 683 -9.76 -12.23 5.08
N ASP A 684 -9.20 -13.10 5.90
CA ASP A 684 -8.02 -12.79 6.71
C ASP A 684 -6.73 -13.38 6.13
N PHE A 685 -5.60 -12.92 6.67
CA PHE A 685 -4.28 -13.31 6.19
C PHE A 685 -4.01 -14.81 6.39
N SER A 686 -4.62 -15.41 7.40
CA SER A 686 -4.49 -16.83 7.74
C SER A 686 -5.21 -17.77 6.77
N GLY A 687 -5.94 -17.22 5.79
CA GLY A 687 -6.64 -18.02 4.79
C GLY A 687 -8.09 -18.31 5.15
N LEU A 688 -8.63 -17.67 6.20
CA LEU A 688 -10.03 -17.83 6.55
C LEU A 688 -10.89 -16.81 5.82
N LEU A 689 -12.01 -17.26 5.25
CA LEU A 689 -13.09 -16.43 4.76
C LEU A 689 -14.21 -16.38 5.81
N HIS A 690 -14.44 -15.20 6.38
CA HIS A 690 -15.50 -14.97 7.36
C HIS A 690 -16.75 -14.42 6.69
N CYS A 691 -17.91 -15.00 7.00
CA CYS A 691 -19.21 -14.49 6.60
C CYS A 691 -19.98 -13.96 7.80
N LEU A 692 -20.39 -12.69 7.78
CA LEU A 692 -21.05 -12.02 8.92
C LEU A 692 -22.32 -11.27 8.50
N ASP A 693 -23.21 -11.02 9.47
CA ASP A 693 -24.32 -10.08 9.31
C ASP A 693 -23.83 -8.64 9.49
N ALA A 694 -24.08 -7.78 8.51
CA ALA A 694 -23.62 -6.39 8.51
C ALA A 694 -24.25 -5.55 9.63
N ARG A 695 -25.46 -5.89 10.07
CA ARG A 695 -26.17 -5.18 11.15
C ARG A 695 -25.76 -5.69 12.53
N GLY A 696 -25.22 -6.91 12.60
CA GLY A 696 -24.96 -7.61 13.84
C GLY A 696 -26.26 -7.98 14.58
N GLU A 697 -26.13 -8.44 15.83
CA GLU A 697 -27.24 -8.83 16.69
C GLU A 697 -27.01 -8.27 18.10
N ASN A 698 -27.94 -7.44 18.59
CA ASN A 698 -27.87 -6.82 19.92
C ASN A 698 -26.57 -6.02 20.19
N GLY A 699 -25.99 -5.40 19.15
CA GLY A 699 -24.73 -4.65 19.25
C GLY A 699 -23.47 -5.52 19.26
N GLN A 700 -23.60 -6.80 18.92
CA GLN A 700 -22.50 -7.74 18.74
C GLN A 700 -22.40 -8.19 17.29
N ALA A 701 -21.21 -8.62 16.87
CA ALA A 701 -21.05 -9.27 15.59
C ALA A 701 -21.86 -10.57 15.56
N LYS A 702 -22.38 -10.92 14.38
CA LYS A 702 -23.06 -12.19 14.15
C LYS A 702 -22.35 -12.88 13.00
N VAL A 703 -21.63 -13.95 13.33
CA VAL A 703 -20.97 -14.80 12.34
C VAL A 703 -22.00 -15.77 11.78
N HIS A 704 -22.03 -15.90 10.46
CA HIS A 704 -22.82 -16.91 9.75
C HIS A 704 -22.03 -18.20 9.56
N PHE A 705 -20.78 -18.07 9.11
CA PHE A 705 -19.81 -19.16 9.00
C PHE A 705 -18.40 -18.61 8.81
N THR A 706 -17.41 -19.48 9.01
CA THR A 706 -16.02 -19.30 8.60
C THR A 706 -15.64 -20.47 7.70
N TYR A 707 -14.85 -20.23 6.66
CA TYR A 707 -14.31 -21.26 5.76
C TYR A 707 -12.79 -21.15 5.66
N ASP A 708 -12.08 -22.26 5.83
CA ASP A 708 -10.63 -22.33 5.66
C ASP A 708 -10.28 -22.61 4.19
N MET A 709 -9.63 -21.66 3.53
CA MET A 709 -9.14 -21.80 2.16
C MET A 709 -7.83 -22.60 2.08
N PHE A 710 -7.26 -23.00 3.21
CA PHE A 710 -6.01 -23.76 3.35
C PHE A 710 -4.75 -23.06 2.82
N ALA A 711 -4.85 -21.79 2.44
CA ALA A 711 -3.76 -20.95 1.95
C ALA A 711 -3.98 -19.48 2.33
N GLN A 712 -2.89 -18.74 2.56
CA GLN A 712 -2.95 -17.33 2.93
C GLN A 712 -3.69 -16.49 1.89
N SER A 713 -4.49 -15.53 2.34
CA SER A 713 -5.22 -14.61 1.47
C SER A 713 -4.79 -13.17 1.67
N TRP A 714 -4.39 -12.54 0.57
CA TRP A 714 -3.98 -11.14 0.51
C TRP A 714 -5.04 -10.29 -0.20
N GLY A 715 -5.81 -10.93 -1.09
CA GLY A 715 -6.87 -10.30 -1.86
C GLY A 715 -8.15 -10.09 -1.05
N SER A 716 -9.06 -9.34 -1.64
CA SER A 716 -10.40 -9.06 -1.10
C SER A 716 -11.45 -9.91 -1.83
N PRO A 717 -12.58 -10.25 -1.20
CA PRO A 717 -13.69 -10.89 -1.89
C PRO A 717 -14.30 -9.97 -2.96
N LEU A 718 -14.85 -10.58 -4.00
CA LEU A 718 -15.73 -9.96 -5.00
C LEU A 718 -17.12 -10.58 -4.89
N ILE A 719 -18.16 -9.75 -4.78
CA ILE A 719 -19.55 -10.22 -4.92
C ILE A 719 -20.08 -9.80 -6.28
N SER A 720 -20.46 -10.76 -7.13
CA SER A 720 -21.06 -10.47 -8.44
C SER A 720 -21.86 -11.66 -8.99
N ASP A 721 -22.88 -11.37 -9.80
CA ASP A 721 -23.77 -12.37 -10.42
C ASP A 721 -24.29 -13.48 -9.48
N GLY A 722 -24.54 -13.14 -8.22
CA GLY A 722 -25.01 -14.11 -7.21
C GLY A 722 -23.93 -15.03 -6.64
N HIS A 723 -22.65 -14.69 -6.78
CA HIS A 723 -21.53 -15.46 -6.25
C HIS A 723 -20.55 -14.58 -5.49
N VAL A 724 -19.68 -15.23 -4.72
CA VAL A 724 -18.51 -14.64 -4.08
C VAL A 724 -17.26 -15.29 -4.63
N TYR A 725 -16.28 -14.48 -5.02
CA TYR A 725 -14.98 -14.93 -5.54
C TYR A 725 -13.88 -14.41 -4.62
N VAL A 726 -12.98 -15.29 -4.20
CA VAL A 726 -11.81 -14.95 -3.38
C VAL A 726 -10.62 -15.77 -3.84
N GLY A 727 -9.45 -15.14 -3.93
CA GLY A 727 -8.21 -15.77 -4.38
C GLY A 727 -7.20 -15.89 -3.26
N ASP A 728 -6.34 -16.90 -3.33
CA ASP A 728 -5.31 -17.19 -2.33
C ASP A 728 -3.89 -17.32 -2.92
N GLU A 729 -2.92 -17.54 -2.02
CA GLU A 729 -1.49 -17.66 -2.37
C GLU A 729 -1.14 -18.93 -3.16
N ASP A 730 -1.89 -20.02 -3.02
CA ASP A 730 -1.68 -21.25 -3.82
C ASP A 730 -2.20 -21.09 -5.26
N GLY A 731 -2.92 -19.99 -5.50
CA GLY A 731 -3.41 -19.57 -6.79
C GLY A 731 -4.81 -20.09 -7.09
N ASP A 732 -5.52 -20.56 -6.07
CA ASP A 732 -6.91 -20.96 -6.21
C ASP A 732 -7.82 -19.75 -6.12
N VAL A 733 -8.93 -19.81 -6.87
CA VAL A 733 -10.06 -18.91 -6.73
C VAL A 733 -11.24 -19.74 -6.22
N ALA A 734 -11.58 -19.56 -4.95
CA ALA A 734 -12.76 -20.16 -4.35
C ALA A 734 -14.01 -19.36 -4.75
N ILE A 735 -15.05 -20.08 -5.18
CA ILE A 735 -16.31 -19.51 -5.66
C ILE A 735 -17.44 -20.06 -4.79
N PHE A 736 -18.17 -19.17 -4.13
CA PHE A 736 -19.34 -19.50 -3.31
C PHE A 736 -20.60 -19.01 -4.02
N GLU A 737 -21.73 -19.69 -3.80
CA GLU A 737 -23.03 -19.05 -4.04
C GLU A 737 -23.22 -17.95 -2.99
N PHE A 738 -23.79 -16.82 -3.39
CA PHE A 738 -23.95 -15.67 -2.49
C PHE A 738 -25.07 -15.92 -1.47
N GLY A 739 -24.75 -15.78 -0.19
CA GLY A 739 -25.72 -15.85 0.91
C GLY A 739 -25.16 -16.49 2.17
N SER A 740 -25.72 -16.13 3.33
CA SER A 740 -25.25 -16.57 4.64
C SER A 740 -25.38 -18.07 4.90
N GLN A 741 -26.15 -18.79 4.08
CA GLN A 741 -26.34 -20.23 4.18
C GLN A 741 -25.33 -21.07 3.37
N TYR A 742 -24.53 -20.44 2.50
CA TYR A 742 -23.63 -21.15 1.58
C TYR A 742 -22.20 -21.12 2.13
N ASN A 743 -21.92 -22.05 3.04
CA ASN A 743 -20.66 -22.13 3.79
C ASN A 743 -19.55 -22.94 3.10
N GLU A 744 -19.79 -23.45 1.90
CA GLU A 744 -18.85 -24.27 1.13
C GLU A 744 -18.75 -23.71 -0.29
N PRO A 745 -17.55 -23.68 -0.90
CA PRO A 745 -17.41 -23.22 -2.26
C PRO A 745 -18.07 -24.22 -3.21
N VAL A 746 -18.78 -23.69 -4.21
CA VAL A 746 -19.30 -24.50 -5.32
C VAL A 746 -18.20 -24.91 -6.29
N LYS A 747 -17.06 -24.19 -6.26
CA LYS A 747 -15.91 -24.46 -7.11
C LYS A 747 -14.65 -23.83 -6.52
N GLU A 748 -13.52 -24.50 -6.72
CA GLU A 748 -12.19 -23.94 -6.56
C GLU A 748 -11.45 -24.11 -7.89
N ILE A 749 -10.83 -23.03 -8.38
CA ILE A 749 -10.18 -23.03 -9.69
C ILE A 749 -8.75 -22.52 -9.57
N ASN A 750 -7.79 -23.38 -9.86
CA ASN A 750 -6.38 -23.03 -9.86
C ASN A 750 -5.99 -22.19 -11.09
N MET A 751 -5.37 -21.05 -10.83
CA MET A 751 -4.89 -20.08 -11.80
C MET A 751 -3.41 -20.27 -12.17
N GLY A 752 -2.79 -21.36 -11.70
CA GLY A 752 -1.42 -21.77 -12.04
C GLY A 752 -0.31 -20.97 -11.33
N SER A 753 -0.67 -19.88 -10.64
CA SER A 753 0.21 -19.06 -9.81
C SER A 753 -0.63 -18.26 -8.81
N SER A 754 0.00 -17.78 -7.74
CA SER A 754 -0.61 -17.05 -6.63
C SER A 754 -1.52 -15.92 -7.09
N VAL A 755 -2.68 -15.80 -6.44
CA VAL A 755 -3.68 -14.74 -6.67
C VAL A 755 -3.64 -13.78 -5.49
N TYR A 756 -2.63 -12.93 -5.44
CA TYR A 756 -2.51 -11.90 -4.39
C TYR A 756 -3.43 -10.70 -4.61
N SER A 757 -3.83 -10.46 -5.87
CA SER A 757 -4.71 -9.36 -6.22
C SER A 757 -6.18 -9.74 -6.05
N THR A 758 -7.04 -8.73 -5.97
CA THR A 758 -8.49 -8.94 -5.87
C THR A 758 -9.13 -9.18 -7.23
N PRO A 759 -9.93 -10.25 -7.39
CA PRO A 759 -10.82 -10.39 -8.54
C PRO A 759 -11.77 -9.19 -8.66
N ILE A 760 -12.01 -8.71 -9.88
CA ILE A 760 -13.02 -7.69 -10.16
C ILE A 760 -13.89 -8.12 -11.34
N ALA A 761 -15.10 -7.58 -11.44
CA ALA A 761 -15.98 -7.84 -12.58
C ALA A 761 -16.44 -6.54 -13.23
N ALA A 762 -16.33 -6.49 -14.56
CA ALA A 762 -16.79 -5.39 -15.38
C ALA A 762 -17.22 -5.91 -16.76
N ASN A 763 -18.21 -5.27 -17.38
CA ASN A 763 -18.58 -5.48 -18.79
C ASN A 763 -18.78 -6.97 -19.19
N GLY A 764 -19.39 -7.77 -18.30
CA GLY A 764 -19.67 -9.20 -18.56
C GLY A 764 -18.49 -10.15 -18.35
N ARG A 765 -17.38 -9.67 -17.75
CA ARG A 765 -16.16 -10.44 -17.53
C ARG A 765 -15.70 -10.39 -16.07
N ILE A 766 -15.03 -11.44 -15.64
CA ILE A 766 -14.20 -11.45 -14.43
C ILE A 766 -12.76 -11.22 -14.84
N TYR A 767 -12.06 -10.36 -14.11
CA TYR A 767 -10.64 -10.12 -14.26
C TYR A 767 -9.91 -10.63 -13.02
N VAL A 768 -8.92 -11.49 -13.22
CA VAL A 768 -8.08 -12.05 -12.16
C VAL A 768 -6.63 -11.81 -12.53
N SER A 769 -5.89 -11.09 -11.67
CA SER A 769 -4.44 -11.01 -11.80
C SER A 769 -3.80 -12.05 -10.88
N THR A 770 -3.09 -12.99 -11.49
CA THR A 770 -2.08 -13.78 -10.78
C THR A 770 -0.84 -12.92 -10.57
N LYS A 771 0.15 -13.48 -9.88
CA LYS A 771 1.49 -12.92 -9.74
C LYS A 771 2.07 -12.36 -11.06
N ASP A 772 1.86 -13.06 -12.17
CA ASP A 772 2.53 -12.79 -13.45
C ASP A 772 1.61 -12.64 -14.67
N LYS A 773 0.29 -12.78 -14.53
CA LYS A 773 -0.67 -12.69 -15.64
C LYS A 773 -1.97 -12.02 -15.22
N LEU A 774 -2.58 -11.33 -16.17
CA LEU A 774 -3.96 -10.86 -16.10
C LEU A 774 -4.82 -11.75 -16.99
N PHE A 775 -5.87 -12.34 -16.43
CA PHE A 775 -6.86 -13.10 -17.17
C PHE A 775 -8.17 -12.33 -17.27
N ALA A 776 -8.74 -12.27 -18.47
CA ALA A 776 -10.14 -11.88 -18.68
C ALA A 776 -10.95 -13.14 -18.95
N ILE A 777 -11.94 -13.39 -18.11
CA ILE A 777 -12.71 -14.62 -18.05
C ILE A 777 -14.14 -14.28 -18.42
N GLU A 778 -14.62 -14.88 -19.51
CA GLU A 778 -15.93 -14.61 -20.07
C GLU A 778 -16.61 -15.92 -20.48
N LYS A 779 -17.93 -15.96 -20.39
CA LYS A 779 -18.69 -17.12 -20.84
C LYS A 779 -18.64 -17.20 -22.36
N GLN A 780 -17.98 -18.22 -22.90
CA GLN A 780 -17.94 -18.46 -24.34
C GLN A 780 -19.28 -19.08 -24.79
N GLU A 781 -19.90 -18.53 -25.83
CA GLU A 781 -21.02 -19.17 -26.49
C GLU A 781 -20.52 -20.46 -27.19
N LYS A 782 -21.15 -21.60 -26.85
CA LYS A 782 -20.79 -22.92 -27.40
C LYS A 782 -21.38 -23.15 -28.78
#